data_AF-A0A6I1HFB7-F1
#
_entry.id   AF-A0A6I1HFB7-F1
#
_cell.length_a   1.000
_cell.length_b   1.000
_cell.length_c   1.000
_cell.angle_alpha   90.00
_cell.angle_beta   90.00
_cell.angle_gamma   90.00
#
_symmetry.space_group_name_H-M   'P 1'
#
loop_
_entity.id
_entity.type
_entity.pdbx_description
1 polymer ?
#
loop_
_entity_poly.entity_id
_entity_poly.type
_entity_poly.pdbx_seq_one_letter_code
_entity_poly.pdbx_strand_id
1 'polypeptide(L)'
;MHYALNLRTFIYSHYFYLGLRVAIGLVGLALLVQEISDSATAMTVCIGALCTTLMDMPSPLRHKFNEMLASVLLCSAVTLLISLCGPVQWLLMTVLVLVSFLASMMVVYGKKSMPLQLAALFIMTMSMEHQMTWQQSFHHAGLFMLGGLIYLAYAMAIAWVLRHRIKQQVLAEALFELAAYIDIKADFYDTRFNLTEQFNKLVRHQSILADRQQASRDLILRSHKNSKDAIVVQVHVCMLDLYELILSTHTDYALLRQHLADSDVLKSLHDLAYKAARDIEAVAYAVTRKRASYAQINYDKEWADIEAEIARLHAKGDGAQEALATLRAQRNKIRAILKMIGELHLATQKVSADVPFWSGADMAPFLSQQKYELKTLLANLRLDSPVFRFALRVSMAISVGLLIGHWLPYAAHSYWIVLTIVIILRPTFSMTRQRRADRIIGTVIGCVVTAIVIRFVHSNIVLMAILFLSIVATPTFIYLRYRYTAIAVSLMILLQMHLVAPSNPNLVSERLIDTLIGAFVATVFSFVLANWEYQSLPRLVRQVLNVNLSYMQASFALLQGKGFDDFAYRIERKRLMDSLAALSSALVRMLDEPASKQRAVEDINLFIVQNYLLVAHVAALRSILGRHASQLPVAPVNALLGHSHTQVCLTLSRALDQLDNKAAISAPLAPPAAPPVSDVAWSGWPLVQRRIRLLQADADKIVIHSAAIVHIVSPR
;
A
#
# COMPACT_ATOMS: atom_id res chain seq x y z
N MET A 1 -2.70 -7.75 -13.85
CA MET A 1 -2.79 -8.99 -13.03
C MET A 1 -1.91 -8.83 -11.79
N HIS A 2 -2.31 -9.36 -10.62
CA HIS A 2 -1.48 -9.24 -9.41
C HIS A 2 -0.23 -10.14 -9.52
N TYR A 3 0.95 -9.57 -9.28
CA TYR A 3 2.26 -10.23 -9.39
C TYR A 3 2.29 -11.63 -8.75
N ALA A 4 1.62 -11.82 -7.61
CA ALA A 4 1.66 -13.09 -6.89
C ALA A 4 0.56 -14.10 -7.29
N LEU A 5 -0.28 -13.81 -8.29
CA LEU A 5 -1.33 -14.74 -8.74
C LEU A 5 -0.99 -15.47 -10.04
N ASN A 6 0.09 -15.08 -10.73
CA ASN A 6 0.62 -15.85 -11.85
C ASN A 6 1.57 -16.94 -11.31
N LEU A 7 1.38 -18.18 -11.74
CA LEU A 7 2.15 -19.33 -11.24
C LEU A 7 3.66 -19.13 -11.43
N ARG A 8 4.07 -18.50 -12.54
CA ARG A 8 5.48 -18.28 -12.90
C ARG A 8 6.19 -17.29 -11.97
N THR A 9 5.48 -16.31 -11.43
CA THR A 9 5.99 -15.29 -10.50
C THR A 9 5.77 -15.69 -9.04
N PHE A 10 4.68 -16.41 -8.75
CA PHE A 10 4.31 -16.82 -7.39
C PHE A 10 5.43 -17.59 -6.68
N ILE A 11 6.03 -18.57 -7.35
CA ILE A 11 7.12 -19.41 -6.78
C ILE A 11 8.33 -18.56 -6.41
N TYR A 12 8.59 -17.48 -7.15
CA TYR A 12 9.71 -16.58 -6.88
C TYR A 12 9.34 -15.39 -5.99
N SER A 13 8.07 -15.26 -5.62
CA SER A 13 7.57 -14.16 -4.80
C SER A 13 8.07 -14.28 -3.35
N HIS A 14 8.33 -13.13 -2.70
CA HIS A 14 8.74 -13.15 -1.31
C HIS A 14 7.66 -13.73 -0.38
N TYR A 15 6.38 -13.68 -0.78
CA TYR A 15 5.25 -14.26 -0.04
C TYR A 15 5.31 -15.78 0.05
N PHE A 16 5.58 -16.45 -1.07
CA PHE A 16 5.75 -17.91 -1.08
C PHE A 16 6.96 -18.33 -0.24
N TYR A 17 8.09 -17.65 -0.44
CA TYR A 17 9.27 -17.89 0.38
C TYR A 17 9.06 -17.59 1.86
N LEU A 18 8.28 -16.56 2.21
CA LEU A 18 7.92 -16.28 3.59
C LEU A 18 7.16 -17.47 4.19
N GLY A 19 6.15 -17.98 3.48
CA GLY A 19 5.38 -19.10 4.00
C GLY A 19 6.15 -20.40 4.12
N LEU A 20 7.04 -20.68 3.17
CA LEU A 20 7.92 -21.84 3.27
C LEU A 20 8.87 -21.74 4.48
N ARG A 21 9.48 -20.57 4.71
CA ARG A 21 10.36 -20.34 5.87
C ARG A 21 9.60 -20.46 7.19
N VAL A 22 8.42 -19.84 7.29
CA VAL A 22 7.57 -19.91 8.48
C VAL A 22 7.21 -21.37 8.77
N ALA A 23 6.77 -22.12 7.77
CA ALA A 23 6.40 -23.53 7.94
C ALA A 23 7.58 -24.40 8.36
N ILE A 24 8.74 -24.26 7.71
CA ILE A 24 9.95 -25.00 8.06
C ILE A 24 10.39 -24.67 9.50
N GLY A 25 10.38 -23.39 9.87
CA GLY A 25 10.75 -22.95 11.23
C GLY A 25 9.80 -23.46 12.30
N LEU A 26 8.48 -23.35 12.05
CA LEU A 26 7.44 -23.76 13.00
C LEU A 26 7.41 -25.28 13.16
N VAL A 27 7.33 -26.02 12.06
CA VAL A 27 7.26 -27.50 12.07
C VAL A 27 8.57 -28.11 12.53
N GLY A 28 9.71 -27.55 12.09
CA GLY A 28 11.03 -27.99 12.54
C GLY A 28 11.22 -27.81 14.05
N LEU A 29 10.77 -26.67 14.61
CA LEU A 29 10.79 -26.47 16.05
C LEU A 29 9.84 -27.42 16.78
N ALA A 30 8.62 -27.62 16.25
CA ALA A 30 7.65 -28.53 16.84
C ALA A 30 8.18 -29.95 16.97
N LEU A 31 8.75 -30.49 15.89
CA LEU A 31 9.34 -31.83 15.88
C LEU A 31 10.54 -31.92 16.82
N LEU A 32 11.43 -30.93 16.81
CA LEU A 32 12.62 -30.93 17.68
C LEU A 32 12.25 -30.94 19.17
N VAL A 33 11.25 -30.14 19.57
CA VAL A 33 10.82 -30.07 20.98
C VAL A 33 10.05 -31.32 21.36
N GLN A 34 9.23 -31.88 20.45
CA GLN A 34 8.48 -33.11 20.69
C GLN A 34 9.39 -34.33 20.95
N GLU A 35 10.59 -34.38 20.37
CA GLU A 35 11.56 -35.47 20.62
C GLU A 35 12.23 -35.36 22.00
N ILE A 36 12.30 -34.15 22.58
CA ILE A 36 13.08 -33.88 23.81
C ILE A 36 12.15 -33.66 25.01
N SER A 37 10.86 -33.40 24.80
CA SER A 37 9.91 -33.00 25.84
C SER A 37 8.52 -33.59 25.60
N ASP A 38 7.65 -33.43 26.60
CA ASP A 38 6.26 -33.86 26.51
C ASP A 38 5.43 -32.99 25.56
N SER A 39 4.28 -33.52 25.14
CA SER A 39 3.42 -32.86 24.14
C SER A 39 2.86 -31.51 24.62
N ALA A 40 2.64 -31.32 25.93
CA ALA A 40 2.14 -30.07 26.46
C ALA A 40 3.22 -28.97 26.44
N THR A 41 4.47 -29.32 26.79
CA THR A 41 5.62 -28.43 26.62
C THR A 41 5.85 -28.08 25.15
N ALA A 42 5.82 -29.07 24.26
CA ALA A 42 5.98 -28.84 22.82
C ALA A 42 4.91 -27.87 22.27
N MET A 43 3.65 -28.06 22.65
CA MET A 43 2.55 -27.17 22.27
C MET A 43 2.79 -25.73 22.76
N THR A 44 3.20 -25.56 24.02
CA THR A 44 3.46 -24.24 24.62
C THR A 44 4.57 -23.49 23.88
N VAL A 45 5.69 -24.17 23.60
CA VAL A 45 6.82 -23.61 22.84
C VAL A 45 6.39 -23.27 21.41
N CYS A 46 5.60 -24.14 20.77
CA CYS A 46 5.08 -23.91 19.42
C CYS A 46 4.14 -22.71 19.32
N ILE A 47 3.25 -22.51 20.31
CA ILE A 47 2.36 -21.34 20.33
C ILE A 47 3.19 -20.06 20.48
N GLY A 48 4.26 -20.07 21.29
CA GLY A 48 5.22 -18.96 21.40
C GLY A 48 5.89 -18.60 20.07
N ALA A 49 6.36 -19.62 19.35
CA ALA A 49 6.91 -19.46 18.01
C ALA A 49 5.84 -18.95 17.01
N LEU A 50 4.64 -19.52 17.03
CA LEU A 50 3.52 -19.15 16.16
C LEU A 50 3.16 -17.67 16.31
N CYS A 51 3.05 -17.17 17.54
CA CYS A 51 2.76 -15.76 17.80
C CYS A 51 3.85 -14.84 17.23
N THR A 52 5.11 -15.26 17.30
CA THR A 52 6.25 -14.50 16.78
C THR A 52 6.27 -14.46 15.25
N THR A 53 5.76 -15.51 14.58
CA THR A 53 5.67 -15.55 13.11
C THR A 53 4.77 -14.47 12.53
N LEU A 54 3.76 -14.01 13.29
CA LEU A 54 2.85 -12.93 12.86
C LEU A 54 3.58 -11.59 12.66
N MET A 55 4.72 -11.40 13.34
CA MET A 55 5.57 -10.21 13.21
C MET A 55 6.77 -10.43 12.27
N ASP A 56 6.84 -11.57 11.58
CA ASP A 56 7.91 -11.93 10.64
C ASP A 56 7.75 -11.19 9.28
N MET A 57 7.94 -9.87 9.31
CA MET A 57 7.80 -9.00 8.14
C MET A 57 9.13 -8.68 7.47
N PRO A 58 9.14 -8.39 6.15
CA PRO A 58 10.32 -7.89 5.46
C PRO A 58 10.62 -6.45 5.93
N SER A 59 11.56 -6.33 6.85
CA SER A 59 12.07 -5.05 7.39
C SER A 59 13.61 -5.08 7.37
N PRO A 60 14.29 -3.92 7.39
CA PRO A 60 15.72 -3.86 7.65
C PRO A 60 16.07 -4.62 8.94
N LEU A 61 17.20 -5.33 8.98
CA LEU A 61 17.53 -6.30 10.03
C LEU A 61 17.36 -5.77 11.46
N ARG A 62 17.83 -4.55 11.75
CA ARG A 62 17.69 -3.92 13.08
C ARG A 62 16.22 -3.67 13.45
N HIS A 63 15.42 -3.20 12.50
CA HIS A 63 13.99 -2.95 12.72
C HIS A 63 13.25 -4.27 12.88
N LYS A 64 13.56 -5.27 12.04
CA LYS A 64 13.00 -6.61 12.12
C LYS A 64 13.25 -7.24 13.49
N PHE A 65 14.49 -7.16 14.00
CA PHE A 65 14.84 -7.67 15.33
C PHE A 65 14.00 -6.99 16.42
N ASN A 66 13.96 -5.66 16.45
CA ASN A 66 13.21 -4.91 17.46
C ASN A 66 11.70 -5.18 17.37
N GLU A 67 11.16 -5.24 16.15
CA GLU A 67 9.75 -5.54 15.87
C GLU A 67 9.36 -6.94 16.38
N MET A 68 10.16 -7.96 16.06
CA MET A 68 9.91 -9.34 16.51
C MET A 68 10.15 -9.52 18.02
N LEU A 69 11.18 -8.89 18.57
CA LEU A 69 11.45 -8.92 20.01
C LEU A 69 10.30 -8.28 20.80
N ALA A 70 9.77 -7.15 20.33
CA ALA A 70 8.58 -6.54 20.93
C ALA A 70 7.39 -7.50 20.92
N SER A 71 7.23 -8.31 19.87
CA SER A 71 6.21 -9.37 19.82
C SER A 71 6.42 -10.45 20.86
N VAL A 72 7.65 -10.97 20.99
CA VAL A 72 7.99 -12.00 21.98
C VAL A 72 7.71 -11.48 23.40
N LEU A 73 8.21 -10.29 23.73
CA LEU A 73 8.05 -9.71 25.06
C LEU A 73 6.59 -9.41 25.39
N LEU A 74 5.86 -8.78 24.46
CA LEU A 74 4.44 -8.47 24.67
C LEU A 74 3.60 -9.72 24.81
N CYS A 75 3.75 -10.70 23.92
CA CYS A 75 2.95 -11.93 23.97
C CYS A 75 3.28 -12.73 25.23
N SER A 76 4.55 -12.78 25.65
CA SER A 76 4.94 -13.47 26.90
C SER A 76 4.37 -12.77 28.13
N ALA A 77 4.35 -11.44 28.15
CA ALA A 77 3.73 -10.67 29.23
C ALA A 77 2.20 -10.90 29.27
N VAL A 78 1.54 -10.93 28.12
CA VAL A 78 0.09 -11.24 28.02
C VAL A 78 -0.20 -12.66 28.51
N THR A 79 0.59 -13.66 28.07
CA THR A 79 0.48 -15.05 28.54
C THR A 79 0.61 -15.11 30.05
N LEU A 80 1.67 -14.52 30.62
CA LEU A 80 1.89 -14.51 32.06
C LEU A 80 0.73 -13.85 32.82
N LEU A 81 0.28 -12.68 32.36
CA LEU A 81 -0.80 -11.93 33.00
C LEU A 81 -2.11 -12.73 33.04
N ILE A 82 -2.46 -13.38 31.93
CA ILE A 82 -3.68 -14.19 31.82
C ILE A 82 -3.57 -15.44 32.68
N SER A 83 -2.45 -16.17 32.62
CA SER A 83 -2.23 -17.37 33.43
C SER A 83 -2.22 -17.06 34.93
N LEU A 84 -1.74 -15.89 35.36
CA LEU A 84 -1.82 -15.46 36.76
C LEU A 84 -3.25 -15.10 37.20
N CYS A 85 -4.07 -14.57 36.30
CA CYS A 85 -5.46 -14.20 36.59
C CYS A 85 -6.44 -15.38 36.44
N GLY A 86 -6.01 -16.49 35.83
CA GLY A 86 -6.81 -17.69 35.58
C GLY A 86 -7.62 -18.21 36.79
N PRO A 87 -7.05 -18.25 38.02
CA PRO A 87 -7.79 -18.72 39.21
C PRO A 87 -8.99 -17.85 39.60
N VAL A 88 -9.05 -16.59 39.17
CA VAL A 88 -10.08 -15.62 39.58
C VAL A 88 -10.88 -15.16 38.35
N GLN A 89 -12.02 -15.80 38.10
CA GLN A 89 -12.77 -15.66 36.84
C GLN A 89 -13.21 -14.21 36.52
N TRP A 90 -13.66 -13.43 37.52
CA TRP A 90 -14.06 -12.03 37.29
C TRP A 90 -12.86 -11.13 36.94
N LEU A 91 -11.71 -11.40 37.56
CA LEU A 91 -10.46 -10.69 37.29
C LEU A 91 -9.97 -11.06 35.88
N LEU A 92 -10.00 -12.34 35.52
CA LEU A 92 -9.67 -12.82 34.18
C LEU A 92 -10.50 -12.10 33.11
N MET A 93 -11.83 -12.05 33.26
CA MET A 93 -12.71 -11.36 32.30
C MET A 93 -12.36 -9.87 32.17
N THR A 94 -12.10 -9.20 33.30
CA THR A 94 -11.70 -7.78 33.30
C THR A 94 -10.36 -7.56 32.59
N VAL A 95 -9.39 -8.44 32.86
CA VAL A 95 -8.06 -8.40 32.25
C VAL A 95 -8.12 -8.67 30.74
N LEU A 96 -8.95 -9.61 30.27
CA LEU A 96 -9.15 -9.87 28.84
C LEU A 96 -9.65 -8.61 28.11
N VAL A 97 -10.62 -7.90 28.68
CA VAL A 97 -11.16 -6.65 28.10
C VAL A 97 -10.12 -5.52 28.11
N LEU A 98 -9.35 -5.41 29.19
CA LEU A 98 -8.27 -4.42 29.33
C LEU A 98 -7.12 -4.69 28.35
N VAL A 99 -6.64 -5.92 28.26
CA VAL A 99 -5.60 -6.34 27.29
C VAL A 99 -6.11 -6.09 25.88
N SER A 100 -7.39 -6.37 25.61
CA SER A 100 -8.01 -6.10 24.32
C SER A 100 -7.98 -4.62 23.93
N PHE A 101 -8.27 -3.76 24.91
CA PHE A 101 -8.23 -2.31 24.74
C PHE A 101 -6.80 -1.83 24.46
N LEU A 102 -5.85 -2.21 25.31
CA LEU A 102 -4.45 -1.80 25.21
C LEU A 102 -3.79 -2.30 23.93
N ALA A 103 -4.01 -3.57 23.57
CA ALA A 103 -3.53 -4.13 22.31
C ALA A 103 -4.12 -3.37 21.11
N SER A 104 -5.40 -3.00 21.16
CA SER A 104 -6.05 -2.26 20.07
C SER A 104 -5.60 -0.81 19.97
N MET A 105 -5.21 -0.18 21.08
CA MET A 105 -4.57 1.14 21.08
C MET A 105 -3.21 1.15 20.37
N MET A 106 -2.51 0.01 20.26
CA MET A 106 -1.23 -0.06 19.57
C MET A 106 -1.32 0.30 18.08
N VAL A 107 -2.51 0.26 17.48
CA VAL A 107 -2.75 0.72 16.10
C VAL A 107 -2.39 2.20 15.90
N VAL A 108 -2.30 3.00 16.98
CA VAL A 108 -1.80 4.39 16.94
C VAL A 108 -0.43 4.47 16.28
N TYR A 109 0.42 3.45 16.45
CA TYR A 109 1.76 3.44 15.86
C TYR A 109 1.77 3.19 14.35
N GLY A 110 0.65 2.83 13.72
CA GLY A 110 0.50 2.72 12.26
C GLY A 110 0.37 1.29 11.73
N LYS A 111 0.47 1.11 10.40
CA LYS A 111 0.19 -0.18 9.73
C LYS A 111 1.06 -1.35 10.25
N LYS A 112 2.30 -1.07 10.66
CA LYS A 112 3.25 -2.10 11.13
C LYS A 112 2.93 -2.66 12.52
N SER A 113 2.12 -1.98 13.34
CA SER A 113 1.73 -2.51 14.67
C SER A 113 0.49 -3.39 14.64
N MET A 114 -0.25 -3.44 13.51
CA MET A 114 -1.44 -4.29 13.41
C MET A 114 -1.17 -5.81 13.57
N PRO A 115 -0.07 -6.39 13.03
CA PRO A 115 0.26 -7.78 13.29
C PRO A 115 0.61 -8.03 14.76
N LEU A 116 1.26 -7.06 15.42
CA LEU A 116 1.59 -7.11 16.84
C LEU A 116 0.32 -7.07 17.72
N GLN A 117 -0.65 -6.20 17.39
CA GLN A 117 -1.99 -6.22 17.98
C GLN A 117 -2.64 -7.59 17.82
N LEU A 118 -2.64 -8.14 16.59
CA LEU A 118 -3.26 -9.43 16.30
C LEU A 118 -2.60 -10.56 17.09
N ALA A 119 -1.27 -10.56 17.23
CA ALA A 119 -0.53 -11.55 18.00
C ALA A 119 -0.92 -11.51 19.50
N ALA A 120 -0.98 -10.31 20.09
CA ALA A 120 -1.38 -10.13 21.48
C ALA A 120 -2.83 -10.59 21.74
N LEU A 121 -3.76 -10.25 20.84
CA LEU A 121 -5.16 -10.68 20.95
C LEU A 121 -5.31 -12.19 20.69
N PHE A 122 -4.53 -12.75 19.76
CA PHE A 122 -4.53 -14.19 19.47
C PHE A 122 -4.07 -15.00 20.68
N ILE A 123 -2.90 -14.68 21.26
CA ILE A 123 -2.41 -15.41 22.43
C ILE A 123 -3.36 -15.26 23.62
N MET A 124 -3.93 -14.05 23.79
CA MET A 124 -4.93 -13.81 24.82
C MET A 124 -6.11 -14.78 24.73
N THR A 125 -6.60 -15.06 23.51
CA THR A 125 -7.70 -16.02 23.32
C THR A 125 -7.29 -17.48 23.56
N MET A 126 -6.04 -17.86 23.26
CA MET A 126 -5.55 -19.24 23.44
C MET A 126 -5.24 -19.56 24.91
N SER A 127 -4.82 -18.56 25.70
CA SER A 127 -4.41 -18.78 27.10
C SER A 127 -5.56 -18.84 28.11
N MET A 128 -6.82 -18.68 27.69
CA MET A 128 -7.98 -18.57 28.58
C MET A 128 -8.36 -19.88 29.30
N GLU A 129 -7.99 -21.05 28.77
CA GLU A 129 -8.54 -22.35 29.21
C GLU A 129 -7.72 -23.08 30.29
N HIS A 130 -6.50 -22.63 30.61
CA HIS A 130 -5.62 -23.35 31.53
C HIS A 130 -5.63 -22.72 32.92
N GLN A 131 -6.26 -23.40 33.89
CA GLN A 131 -6.08 -23.07 35.30
C GLN A 131 -4.70 -23.55 35.75
N MET A 132 -3.83 -22.60 36.09
CA MET A 132 -2.45 -22.88 36.51
C MET A 132 -2.17 -22.28 37.88
N THR A 133 -1.33 -22.95 38.66
CA THR A 133 -0.76 -22.34 39.86
C THR A 133 0.20 -21.22 39.47
N TRP A 134 0.49 -20.30 40.39
CA TRP A 134 1.39 -19.17 40.12
C TRP A 134 2.77 -19.63 39.61
N GLN A 135 3.34 -20.72 40.15
CA GLN A 135 4.61 -21.30 39.69
C GLN A 135 4.51 -21.87 38.27
N GLN A 136 3.43 -22.59 37.97
CA GLN A 136 3.16 -23.12 36.64
C GLN A 136 2.96 -22.01 35.62
N SER A 137 2.35 -20.88 36.00
CA SER A 137 2.18 -19.71 35.14
C SER A 137 3.53 -19.10 34.72
N PHE A 138 4.49 -18.99 35.63
CA PHE A 138 5.85 -18.53 35.28
C PHE A 138 6.58 -19.54 34.39
N HIS A 139 6.46 -20.85 34.67
CA HIS A 139 7.06 -21.88 33.85
C HIS A 139 6.48 -21.90 32.43
N HIS A 140 5.15 -21.86 32.30
CA HIS A 140 4.46 -21.76 31.01
C HIS A 140 4.89 -20.50 30.25
N ALA A 141 4.91 -19.33 30.90
CA ALA A 141 5.33 -18.09 30.25
C ALA A 141 6.80 -18.15 29.81
N GLY A 142 7.67 -18.79 30.60
CA GLY A 142 9.08 -19.02 30.27
C GLY A 142 9.26 -19.92 29.04
N LEU A 143 8.55 -21.05 28.98
CA LEU A 143 8.55 -21.95 27.81
C LEU A 143 7.99 -21.27 26.56
N PHE A 144 6.90 -20.51 26.71
CA PHE A 144 6.32 -19.71 25.64
C PHE A 144 7.34 -18.69 25.10
N MET A 145 7.99 -17.94 25.99
CA MET A 145 9.01 -16.97 25.63
C MET A 145 10.20 -17.64 24.92
N LEU A 146 10.63 -18.80 25.41
CA LEU A 146 11.71 -19.59 24.80
C LEU A 146 11.37 -19.96 23.35
N GLY A 147 10.16 -20.44 23.08
CA GLY A 147 9.71 -20.71 21.71
C GLY A 147 9.72 -19.49 20.79
N GLY A 148 9.27 -18.35 21.31
CA GLY A 148 9.34 -17.07 20.60
C GLY A 148 10.78 -16.63 20.30
N LEU A 149 11.69 -16.77 21.25
CA LEU A 149 13.12 -16.43 21.09
C LEU A 149 13.84 -17.37 20.11
N ILE A 150 13.55 -18.67 20.14
CA ILE A 150 14.14 -19.63 19.18
C ILE A 150 13.68 -19.31 17.77
N TYR A 151 12.38 -19.07 17.57
CA TYR A 151 11.87 -18.67 16.25
C TYR A 151 12.45 -17.33 15.80
N LEU A 152 12.58 -16.36 16.70
CA LEU A 152 13.23 -15.08 16.40
C LEU A 152 14.67 -15.30 15.92
N ALA A 153 15.45 -16.12 16.62
CA ALA A 153 16.83 -16.43 16.22
C ALA A 153 16.87 -17.10 14.84
N TYR A 154 16.00 -18.08 14.59
CA TYR A 154 15.84 -18.74 13.29
C TYR A 154 15.50 -17.73 12.17
N ALA A 155 14.48 -16.90 12.38
CA ALA A 155 14.03 -15.93 11.39
C ALA A 155 15.11 -14.87 11.10
N MET A 156 15.86 -14.45 12.12
CA MET A 156 16.98 -13.51 11.96
C MET A 156 18.16 -14.13 11.20
N ALA A 157 18.50 -15.39 11.47
CA ALA A 157 19.53 -16.11 10.73
C ALA A 157 19.18 -16.19 9.24
N ILE A 158 17.93 -16.57 8.92
CA ILE A 158 17.48 -16.64 7.52
C ILE A 158 17.40 -15.25 6.88
N ALA A 159 16.90 -14.24 7.58
CA ALA A 159 16.84 -12.88 7.07
C ALA A 159 18.23 -12.32 6.77
N TRP A 160 19.24 -12.68 7.56
CA TRP A 160 20.63 -12.29 7.32
C TRP A 160 21.19 -12.94 6.05
N VAL A 161 20.94 -14.24 5.83
CA VAL A 161 21.35 -14.97 4.62
C VAL A 161 20.62 -14.42 3.37
N LEU A 162 19.32 -14.17 3.47
CA LEU A 162 18.47 -13.75 2.36
C LEU A 162 18.37 -12.23 2.18
N ARG A 163 19.14 -11.42 2.93
CA ARG A 163 19.02 -9.95 2.96
C ARG A 163 18.97 -9.29 1.58
N HIS A 164 19.83 -9.74 0.67
CA HIS A 164 19.92 -9.19 -0.68
C HIS A 164 18.77 -9.68 -1.58
N ARG A 165 18.32 -10.93 -1.39
CA ARG A 165 17.17 -11.48 -2.13
C ARG A 165 15.88 -10.76 -1.76
N ILE A 166 15.68 -10.44 -0.48
CA ILE A 166 14.47 -9.71 -0.03
C ILE A 166 14.43 -8.32 -0.68
N LYS A 167 15.56 -7.60 -0.72
CA LYS A 167 15.65 -6.30 -1.44
C LYS A 167 15.24 -6.42 -2.92
N GLN A 168 15.76 -7.43 -3.62
CA GLN A 168 15.44 -7.68 -5.03
C GLN A 168 13.95 -8.01 -5.24
N GLN A 169 13.37 -8.84 -4.38
CA GLN A 169 11.96 -9.23 -4.49
C GLN A 169 11.00 -8.05 -4.24
N VAL A 170 11.31 -7.19 -3.26
CA VAL A 170 10.51 -5.98 -2.98
C VAL A 170 10.62 -4.97 -4.12
N LEU A 171 11.84 -4.78 -4.68
CA LEU A 171 12.02 -3.91 -5.85
C LEU A 171 11.27 -4.43 -7.07
N ALA A 172 11.36 -5.74 -7.34
CA ALA A 172 10.66 -6.36 -8.45
C ALA A 172 9.14 -6.19 -8.32
N GLU A 173 8.57 -6.32 -7.13
CA GLU A 173 7.15 -6.06 -6.89
C GLU A 173 6.77 -4.62 -7.25
N ALA A 174 7.58 -3.62 -6.88
CA ALA A 174 7.35 -2.23 -7.28
C ALA A 174 7.41 -2.04 -8.80
N LEU A 175 8.31 -2.74 -9.50
CA LEU A 175 8.38 -2.73 -10.98
C LEU A 175 7.16 -3.40 -11.62
N PHE A 176 6.66 -4.52 -11.07
CA PHE A 176 5.43 -5.16 -11.56
C PHE A 176 4.21 -4.25 -11.39
N GLU A 177 4.10 -3.56 -10.26
CA GLU A 177 3.00 -2.61 -10.06
C GLU A 177 3.14 -1.38 -10.99
N LEU A 178 4.36 -0.96 -11.33
CA LEU A 178 4.60 0.09 -12.34
C LEU A 178 4.19 -0.40 -13.75
N ALA A 179 4.51 -1.63 -14.11
CA ALA A 179 4.08 -2.21 -15.37
C ALA A 179 2.54 -2.30 -15.45
N ALA A 180 1.89 -2.78 -14.39
CA ALA A 180 0.43 -2.82 -14.30
C ALA A 180 -0.20 -1.42 -14.36
N TYR A 181 0.47 -0.40 -13.83
CA TYR A 181 0.04 0.99 -13.97
C TYR A 181 0.05 1.47 -15.43
N ILE A 182 1.08 1.12 -16.20
CA ILE A 182 1.14 1.43 -17.65
C ILE A 182 0.12 0.62 -18.44
N ASP A 183 -0.11 -0.64 -18.06
CA ASP A 183 -1.12 -1.51 -18.65
C ASP A 183 -2.51 -0.87 -18.57
N ILE A 184 -2.88 -0.34 -17.39
CA ILE A 184 -4.13 0.41 -17.20
C ILE A 184 -4.13 1.70 -18.06
N LYS A 185 -2.98 2.36 -18.22
CA LYS A 185 -2.85 3.54 -19.08
C LYS A 185 -3.00 3.21 -20.57
N ALA A 186 -2.68 1.99 -21.02
CA ALA A 186 -2.86 1.60 -22.42
C ALA A 186 -4.33 1.71 -22.83
N ASP A 187 -5.25 1.28 -21.96
CA ASP A 187 -6.70 1.36 -22.19
C ASP A 187 -7.21 2.81 -22.39
N PHE A 188 -6.45 3.83 -21.98
CA PHE A 188 -6.81 5.24 -22.25
C PHE A 188 -6.70 5.61 -23.72
N TYR A 189 -6.01 4.84 -24.55
CA TYR A 189 -6.02 5.08 -26.00
C TYR A 189 -7.19 4.39 -26.71
N ASP A 190 -7.87 3.44 -26.06
CA ASP A 190 -8.98 2.70 -26.67
C ASP A 190 -10.34 3.35 -26.35
N THR A 191 -11.05 3.76 -27.40
CA THR A 191 -12.33 4.47 -27.33
C THR A 191 -13.47 3.64 -26.75
N ARG A 192 -13.33 2.30 -26.71
CA ARG A 192 -14.33 1.39 -26.12
C ARG A 192 -14.46 1.54 -24.61
N PHE A 193 -13.43 2.05 -23.94
CA PHE A 193 -13.44 2.24 -22.48
C PHE A 193 -13.86 3.65 -22.08
N ASN A 194 -14.68 3.76 -21.03
CA ASN A 194 -15.04 5.04 -20.45
C ASN A 194 -13.84 5.67 -19.70
N LEU A 195 -13.52 6.93 -20.01
CA LEU A 195 -12.37 7.65 -19.41
C LEU A 195 -12.49 7.79 -17.89
N THR A 196 -13.69 8.07 -17.37
CA THR A 196 -13.93 8.26 -15.93
C THR A 196 -13.73 6.95 -15.17
N GLU A 197 -14.24 5.83 -15.69
CA GLU A 197 -14.06 4.51 -15.07
C GLU A 197 -12.58 4.10 -15.08
N GLN A 198 -11.88 4.30 -16.21
CA GLN A 198 -10.46 3.99 -16.30
C GLN A 198 -9.61 4.88 -15.40
N PHE A 199 -9.98 6.15 -15.26
CA PHE A 199 -9.36 7.04 -14.29
C PHE A 199 -9.52 6.53 -12.85
N ASN A 200 -10.72 6.08 -12.46
CA ASN A 200 -10.95 5.49 -11.14
C ASN A 200 -10.07 4.25 -10.90
N LYS A 201 -9.92 3.37 -11.90
CA LYS A 201 -9.01 2.22 -11.82
C LYS A 201 -7.55 2.65 -11.66
N LEU A 202 -7.13 3.65 -12.43
CA LEU A 202 -5.77 4.19 -12.39
C LEU A 202 -5.43 4.80 -11.02
N VAL A 203 -6.33 5.60 -10.45
CA VAL A 203 -6.16 6.23 -9.13
C VAL A 203 -6.09 5.21 -8.00
N ARG A 204 -6.90 4.16 -8.05
CA ARG A 204 -6.83 3.04 -7.10
C ARG A 204 -5.47 2.32 -7.20
N HIS A 205 -5.01 2.04 -8.43
CA HIS A 205 -3.74 1.37 -8.66
C HIS A 205 -2.54 2.23 -8.27
N GLN A 206 -2.64 3.55 -8.43
CA GLN A 206 -1.60 4.50 -8.04
C GLN A 206 -1.28 4.44 -6.54
N SER A 207 -2.29 4.27 -5.69
CA SER A 207 -2.05 4.10 -4.26
C SER A 207 -1.28 2.80 -3.95
N ILE A 208 -1.54 1.73 -4.71
CA ILE A 208 -0.83 0.45 -4.57
C ILE A 208 0.64 0.63 -4.98
N LEU A 209 0.87 1.26 -6.13
CA LEU A 209 2.22 1.57 -6.62
C LEU A 209 3.00 2.44 -5.63
N ALA A 210 2.38 3.48 -5.07
CA ALA A 210 3.01 4.34 -4.08
C ALA A 210 3.43 3.56 -2.80
N ASP A 211 2.54 2.71 -2.27
CA ASP A 211 2.84 1.85 -1.12
C ASP A 211 4.02 0.91 -1.41
N ARG A 212 4.09 0.31 -2.62
CA ARG A 212 5.20 -0.58 -3.02
C ARG A 212 6.51 0.15 -3.26
N GLN A 213 6.47 1.33 -3.86
CA GLN A 213 7.66 2.18 -3.99
C GLN A 213 8.19 2.59 -2.62
N GLN A 214 7.31 2.93 -1.67
CA GLN A 214 7.73 3.29 -0.31
C GLN A 214 8.35 2.10 0.43
N ALA A 215 7.73 0.91 0.36
CA ALA A 215 8.31 -0.31 0.93
C ALA A 215 9.69 -0.63 0.34
N SER A 216 9.85 -0.43 -0.98
CA SER A 216 11.13 -0.57 -1.66
C SER A 216 12.17 0.43 -1.15
N ARG A 217 11.82 1.71 -0.99
CA ARG A 217 12.72 2.75 -0.43
C ARG A 217 13.18 2.40 0.97
N ASP A 218 12.26 1.96 1.84
CA ASP A 218 12.57 1.68 3.24
C ASP A 218 13.57 0.52 3.41
N LEU A 219 13.53 -0.45 2.51
CA LEU A 219 14.43 -1.61 2.57
C LEU A 219 15.76 -1.37 1.84
N ILE A 220 15.73 -0.63 0.72
CA ILE A 220 16.92 -0.34 -0.08
C ILE A 220 17.72 0.78 0.60
N LEU A 221 17.09 1.94 0.85
CA LEU A 221 17.77 3.19 1.18
C LEU A 221 18.45 3.23 2.55
N ARG A 222 18.03 2.39 3.50
CA ARG A 222 18.58 2.34 4.86
C ARG A 222 19.90 1.57 4.98
N SER A 223 20.32 0.85 3.95
CA SER A 223 21.48 -0.04 4.01
C SER A 223 22.13 -0.18 2.64
N HIS A 224 22.96 0.79 2.26
CA HIS A 224 23.90 0.67 1.15
C HIS A 224 25.32 0.58 1.68
N LYS A 225 25.88 -0.63 1.68
CA LYS A 225 27.29 -0.82 2.07
C LYS A 225 28.13 -1.40 0.94
N ASN A 226 27.51 -2.00 -0.08
CA ASN A 226 28.19 -2.84 -1.06
C ASN A 226 27.75 -2.50 -2.50
N SER A 227 28.61 -2.76 -3.49
CA SER A 227 28.33 -2.57 -4.93
C SER A 227 27.08 -3.29 -5.43
N LYS A 228 26.75 -4.46 -4.86
CA LYS A 228 25.51 -5.19 -5.17
C LYS A 228 24.25 -4.44 -4.73
N ASP A 229 24.32 -3.70 -3.63
CA ASP A 229 23.20 -2.85 -3.20
C ASP A 229 23.06 -1.62 -4.12
N ALA A 230 24.17 -1.12 -4.70
CA ALA A 230 24.14 0.00 -5.64
C ALA A 230 23.32 -0.29 -6.91
N ILE A 231 23.37 -1.52 -7.45
CA ILE A 231 22.51 -1.93 -8.58
C ILE A 231 21.04 -1.80 -8.22
N VAL A 232 20.64 -2.30 -7.05
CA VAL A 232 19.24 -2.26 -6.59
C VAL A 232 18.76 -0.82 -6.39
N VAL A 233 19.63 0.06 -5.89
CA VAL A 233 19.37 1.51 -5.80
C VAL A 233 19.19 2.13 -7.16
N GLN A 234 20.11 1.87 -8.07
CA GLN A 234 20.12 2.45 -9.41
C GLN A 234 18.85 2.08 -10.18
N VAL A 235 18.46 0.81 -10.14
CA VAL A 235 17.19 0.33 -10.73
C VAL A 235 15.99 1.01 -10.06
N HIS A 236 16.01 1.19 -8.74
CA HIS A 236 14.93 1.90 -8.04
C HIS A 236 14.83 3.37 -8.44
N VAL A 237 15.96 4.07 -8.59
CA VAL A 237 15.98 5.48 -9.02
C VAL A 237 15.45 5.60 -10.46
N CYS A 238 15.95 4.76 -11.37
CA CYS A 238 15.47 4.72 -12.75
C CYS A 238 13.96 4.43 -12.82
N MET A 239 13.43 3.53 -11.98
CA MET A 239 11.99 3.31 -11.85
C MET A 239 11.22 4.58 -11.42
N LEU A 240 11.76 5.38 -10.49
CA LEU A 240 11.12 6.63 -10.05
C LEU A 240 11.12 7.69 -11.16
N ASP A 241 12.21 7.82 -11.91
CA ASP A 241 12.32 8.76 -13.03
C ASP A 241 11.41 8.33 -14.20
N LEU A 242 11.35 7.02 -14.49
CA LEU A 242 10.40 6.45 -15.43
C LEU A 242 8.95 6.75 -15.04
N TYR A 243 8.61 6.59 -13.76
CA TYR A 243 7.27 6.91 -13.25
C TYR A 243 6.93 8.40 -13.42
N GLU A 244 7.88 9.32 -13.21
CA GLU A 244 7.68 10.76 -13.46
C GLU A 244 7.37 11.03 -14.94
N LEU A 245 8.11 10.42 -15.86
CA LEU A 245 7.85 10.55 -17.30
C LEU A 245 6.45 10.02 -17.66
N ILE A 246 6.05 8.88 -17.10
CA ILE A 246 4.73 8.30 -17.31
C ILE A 246 3.64 9.21 -16.76
N LEU A 247 3.83 9.88 -15.61
CA LEU A 247 2.83 10.81 -15.08
C LEU A 247 2.54 11.97 -16.04
N SER A 248 3.56 12.45 -16.76
CA SER A 248 3.42 13.55 -17.72
C SER A 248 2.47 13.28 -18.90
N THR A 249 2.12 12.01 -19.16
CA THR A 249 1.19 11.63 -20.25
C THR A 249 -0.28 11.88 -19.94
N HIS A 250 -0.64 12.19 -18.68
CA HIS A 250 -2.04 12.37 -18.27
C HIS A 250 -2.82 13.45 -19.00
N THR A 251 -2.15 14.50 -19.46
CA THR A 251 -2.80 15.75 -19.90
C THR A 251 -3.42 15.67 -21.29
N ASP A 252 -3.19 14.60 -22.06
CA ASP A 252 -3.46 14.62 -23.51
C ASP A 252 -4.51 13.58 -23.98
N TYR A 253 -5.02 12.67 -23.13
CA TYR A 253 -5.90 11.57 -23.58
C TYR A 253 -7.26 12.01 -24.16
N ALA A 254 -7.95 12.94 -23.50
CA ALA A 254 -9.25 13.42 -23.99
C ALA A 254 -9.11 14.14 -25.34
N LEU A 255 -8.06 14.96 -25.48
CA LEU A 255 -7.72 15.66 -26.72
C LEU A 255 -7.32 14.67 -27.83
N LEU A 256 -6.53 13.64 -27.52
CA LEU A 256 -6.16 12.60 -28.47
C LEU A 256 -7.40 11.85 -29.00
N ARG A 257 -8.31 11.45 -28.10
CA ARG A 257 -9.55 10.76 -28.51
C ARG A 257 -10.46 11.66 -29.32
N GLN A 258 -10.56 12.95 -28.98
CA GLN A 258 -11.40 13.90 -29.72
C GLN A 258 -10.92 14.09 -31.17
N HIS A 259 -9.61 14.17 -31.39
CA HIS A 259 -9.05 14.48 -32.71
C HIS A 259 -8.67 13.26 -33.55
N LEU A 260 -8.46 12.10 -32.93
CA LEU A 260 -7.90 10.90 -33.58
C LEU A 260 -8.76 9.65 -33.39
N ALA A 261 -10.02 9.77 -32.97
CA ALA A 261 -10.93 8.63 -32.77
C ALA A 261 -11.02 7.72 -34.01
N ASP A 262 -11.02 8.31 -35.20
CA ASP A 262 -11.19 7.60 -36.48
C ASP A 262 -9.87 7.07 -37.07
N SER A 263 -8.73 7.32 -36.41
CA SER A 263 -7.41 6.91 -36.88
C SER A 263 -6.91 5.67 -36.12
N ASP A 264 -6.32 4.72 -36.86
CA ASP A 264 -5.68 3.53 -36.29
C ASP A 264 -4.48 3.87 -35.37
N VAL A 265 -4.02 5.13 -35.36
CA VAL A 265 -2.90 5.56 -34.50
C VAL A 265 -3.18 5.35 -33.01
N LEU A 266 -4.44 5.44 -32.58
CA LEU A 266 -4.82 5.15 -31.19
C LEU A 266 -4.54 3.69 -30.83
N LYS A 267 -4.74 2.77 -31.77
CA LYS A 267 -4.40 1.35 -31.60
C LYS A 267 -2.88 1.15 -31.53
N SER A 268 -2.10 1.82 -32.38
CA SER A 268 -0.64 1.74 -32.30
C SER A 268 -0.09 2.34 -30.98
N LEU A 269 -0.70 3.43 -30.49
CA LEU A 269 -0.37 4.00 -29.17
C LEU A 269 -0.72 3.05 -28.01
N HIS A 270 -1.89 2.42 -28.09
CA HIS A 270 -2.30 1.37 -27.15
C HIS A 270 -1.29 0.21 -27.13
N ASP A 271 -0.99 -0.37 -28.30
CA ASP A 271 -0.13 -1.54 -28.43
C ASP A 271 1.30 -1.23 -28.00
N LEU A 272 1.80 -0.03 -28.27
CA LEU A 272 3.09 0.44 -27.79
C LEU A 272 3.11 0.56 -26.26
N ALA A 273 2.11 1.17 -25.65
CA ALA A 273 2.00 1.27 -24.19
C ALA A 273 1.90 -0.11 -23.54
N TYR A 274 1.13 -1.02 -24.12
CA TYR A 274 1.01 -2.41 -23.69
C TYR A 274 2.36 -3.16 -23.78
N LYS A 275 3.09 -3.01 -24.89
CA LYS A 275 4.46 -3.56 -25.05
C LYS A 275 5.43 -2.98 -24.02
N ALA A 276 5.37 -1.68 -23.76
CA ALA A 276 6.21 -1.02 -22.76
C ALA A 276 5.94 -1.56 -21.36
N ALA A 277 4.68 -1.84 -21.01
CA ALA A 277 4.32 -2.52 -19.76
C ALA A 277 4.99 -3.91 -19.69
N ARG A 278 4.91 -4.72 -20.75
CA ARG A 278 5.56 -6.04 -20.81
C ARG A 278 7.08 -5.97 -20.70
N ASP A 279 7.71 -4.90 -21.20
CA ASP A 279 9.17 -4.74 -21.15
C ASP A 279 9.63 -4.45 -19.72
N ILE A 280 8.89 -3.60 -18.99
CA ILE A 280 9.13 -3.36 -17.56
C ILE A 280 8.90 -4.65 -16.75
N GLU A 281 7.88 -5.46 -17.11
CA GLU A 281 7.71 -6.76 -16.48
C GLU A 281 8.92 -7.67 -16.72
N ALA A 282 9.49 -7.68 -17.93
CA ALA A 282 10.70 -8.47 -18.23
C ALA A 282 11.88 -8.08 -17.33
N VAL A 283 12.08 -6.77 -17.08
CA VAL A 283 13.05 -6.28 -16.09
C VAL A 283 12.71 -6.81 -14.69
N ALA A 284 11.46 -6.69 -14.27
CA ALA A 284 11.02 -7.16 -12.95
C ALA A 284 11.27 -8.67 -12.76
N TYR A 285 11.04 -9.48 -13.80
CA TYR A 285 11.38 -10.91 -13.81
C TYR A 285 12.87 -11.16 -13.67
N ALA A 286 13.71 -10.42 -14.40
CA ALA A 286 15.17 -10.55 -14.34
C ALA A 286 15.70 -10.21 -12.93
N VAL A 287 15.24 -9.11 -12.35
CA VAL A 287 15.56 -8.67 -10.98
C VAL A 287 15.17 -9.75 -9.96
N THR A 288 13.97 -10.32 -10.09
CA THR A 288 13.50 -11.40 -9.20
C THR A 288 14.40 -12.64 -9.27
N ARG A 289 14.90 -12.98 -10.46
CA ARG A 289 15.77 -14.14 -10.68
C ARG A 289 17.26 -13.87 -10.41
N LYS A 290 17.63 -12.65 -10.00
CA LYS A 290 19.03 -12.22 -9.84
C LYS A 290 19.81 -12.38 -11.15
N ARG A 291 19.21 -11.96 -12.26
CA ARG A 291 19.83 -11.92 -13.59
C ARG A 291 19.81 -10.49 -14.14
N ALA A 292 20.77 -10.20 -15.00
CA ALA A 292 20.74 -9.01 -15.83
C ALA A 292 19.55 -9.08 -16.80
N SER A 293 18.93 -7.94 -17.04
CA SER A 293 17.85 -7.77 -18.01
C SER A 293 18.41 -7.27 -19.34
N TYR A 294 17.78 -7.70 -20.43
CA TYR A 294 18.13 -7.31 -21.79
C TYR A 294 16.85 -6.97 -22.55
N ALA A 295 16.87 -5.91 -23.34
CA ALA A 295 15.74 -5.51 -24.17
C ALA A 295 15.46 -6.59 -25.22
N GLN A 296 14.26 -7.18 -25.17
CA GLN A 296 13.80 -8.19 -26.13
C GLN A 296 12.58 -7.73 -26.92
N ILE A 297 11.88 -6.71 -26.43
CA ILE A 297 10.65 -6.22 -27.05
C ILE A 297 10.99 -5.22 -28.14
N ASN A 298 10.44 -5.44 -29.33
CA ASN A 298 10.58 -4.57 -30.48
C ASN A 298 9.34 -3.65 -30.60
N TYR A 299 9.60 -2.34 -30.74
CA TYR A 299 8.63 -1.25 -30.87
C TYR A 299 8.55 -0.64 -32.29
N ASP A 300 9.39 -1.10 -33.22
CA ASP A 300 9.65 -0.46 -34.51
C ASP A 300 8.38 -0.34 -35.37
N LYS A 301 7.53 -1.37 -35.34
CA LYS A 301 6.27 -1.38 -36.10
C LYS A 301 5.33 -0.28 -35.62
N GLU A 302 4.97 -0.28 -34.33
CA GLU A 302 4.02 0.71 -33.79
C GLU A 302 4.61 2.12 -33.85
N TRP A 303 5.94 2.24 -33.72
CA TRP A 303 6.65 3.49 -33.92
C TRP A 303 6.53 4.00 -35.37
N ALA A 304 6.72 3.12 -36.36
CA ALA A 304 6.56 3.45 -37.77
C ALA A 304 5.13 3.87 -38.12
N ASP A 305 4.12 3.19 -37.55
CA ASP A 305 2.71 3.54 -37.73
C ASP A 305 2.41 4.97 -37.21
N ILE A 306 2.95 5.33 -36.04
CA ILE A 306 2.80 6.67 -35.46
C ILE A 306 3.48 7.73 -36.34
N GLU A 307 4.70 7.47 -36.84
CA GLU A 307 5.40 8.41 -37.73
C GLU A 307 4.67 8.57 -39.07
N ALA A 308 4.11 7.49 -39.62
CA ALA A 308 3.31 7.53 -40.85
C ALA A 308 2.05 8.39 -40.67
N GLU A 309 1.36 8.27 -39.52
CA GLU A 309 0.20 9.11 -39.24
C GLU A 309 0.58 10.59 -39.03
N ILE A 310 1.69 10.86 -38.34
CA ILE A 310 2.23 12.22 -38.22
C ILE A 310 2.51 12.83 -39.60
N ALA A 311 3.06 12.05 -40.54
CA ALA A 311 3.30 12.49 -41.90
C ALA A 311 1.99 12.77 -42.66
N ARG A 312 0.97 11.91 -42.51
CA ARG A 312 -0.37 12.11 -43.10
C ARG A 312 -1.05 13.37 -42.58
N LEU A 313 -1.03 13.59 -41.26
CA LEU A 313 -1.62 14.78 -40.65
C LEU A 313 -0.87 16.06 -41.07
N HIS A 314 0.46 15.98 -41.24
CA HIS A 314 1.24 17.09 -41.77
C HIS A 314 0.88 17.42 -43.23
N ALA A 315 0.66 16.40 -44.06
CA ALA A 315 0.25 16.58 -45.46
C ALA A 315 -1.16 17.17 -45.61
N LYS A 316 -2.06 16.98 -44.62
CA LYS A 316 -3.41 17.55 -44.60
C LYS A 316 -3.46 19.07 -44.39
N GLY A 317 -2.36 19.71 -43.96
CA GLY A 317 -2.29 21.15 -43.74
C GLY A 317 -3.12 21.66 -42.56
N ASP A 318 -3.63 22.90 -42.65
CA ASP A 318 -4.22 23.66 -41.53
C ASP A 318 -5.37 22.94 -40.80
N GLY A 319 -6.16 22.11 -41.49
CA GLY A 319 -7.28 21.38 -40.89
C GLY A 319 -6.90 20.33 -39.84
N ALA A 320 -5.62 19.98 -39.70
CA ALA A 320 -5.13 18.95 -38.78
C ALA A 320 -4.05 19.44 -37.80
N GLN A 321 -3.83 20.76 -37.71
CA GLN A 321 -2.71 21.34 -36.95
C GLN A 321 -2.72 20.99 -35.45
N GLU A 322 -3.90 21.02 -34.82
CA GLU A 322 -4.05 20.68 -33.39
C GLU A 322 -3.86 19.19 -33.11
N ALA A 323 -4.42 18.33 -33.97
CA ALA A 323 -4.25 16.88 -33.92
C ALA A 323 -2.76 16.52 -34.08
N LEU A 324 -2.09 17.13 -35.06
CA LEU A 324 -0.66 16.96 -35.32
C LEU A 324 0.20 17.41 -34.12
N ALA A 325 -0.08 18.58 -33.54
CA ALA A 325 0.65 19.08 -32.38
C ALA A 325 0.48 18.16 -31.16
N THR A 326 -0.73 17.67 -30.92
CA THR A 326 -1.05 16.76 -29.82
C THR A 326 -0.35 15.41 -30.01
N LEU A 327 -0.42 14.81 -31.21
CA LEU A 327 0.24 13.55 -31.52
C LEU A 327 1.77 13.67 -31.44
N ARG A 328 2.37 14.76 -31.95
CA ARG A 328 3.82 15.01 -31.84
C ARG A 328 4.27 15.15 -30.38
N ALA A 329 3.49 15.85 -29.55
CA ALA A 329 3.77 15.96 -28.12
C ALA A 329 3.74 14.58 -27.45
N GLN A 330 2.73 13.76 -27.76
CA GLN A 330 2.59 12.42 -27.22
C GLN A 330 3.73 11.49 -27.66
N ARG A 331 4.05 11.48 -28.96
CA ARG A 331 5.16 10.74 -29.55
C ARG A 331 6.49 11.08 -28.87
N ASN A 332 6.75 12.36 -28.59
CA ASN A 332 7.98 12.78 -27.90
C ASN A 332 8.06 12.27 -26.45
N LYS A 333 6.93 12.26 -25.72
CA LYS A 333 6.86 11.68 -24.37
C LYS A 333 7.12 10.17 -24.41
N ILE A 334 6.49 9.47 -25.35
CA ILE A 334 6.66 8.02 -25.52
C ILE A 334 8.12 7.68 -25.83
N ARG A 335 8.79 8.43 -26.71
CA ARG A 335 10.22 8.25 -26.98
C ARG A 335 11.08 8.34 -25.71
N ALA A 336 10.81 9.31 -24.86
CA ALA A 336 11.53 9.47 -23.59
C ALA A 336 11.28 8.28 -22.64
N ILE A 337 10.03 7.78 -22.58
CA ILE A 337 9.66 6.60 -21.81
C ILE A 337 10.40 5.36 -22.32
N LEU A 338 10.39 5.10 -23.64
CA LEU A 338 11.10 3.95 -24.24
C LEU A 338 12.60 4.01 -24.00
N LYS A 339 13.21 5.19 -24.11
CA LYS A 339 14.63 5.39 -23.77
C LYS A 339 14.90 5.05 -22.30
N MET A 340 14.07 5.54 -21.39
CA MET A 340 14.20 5.27 -19.95
C MET A 340 13.99 3.79 -19.60
N ILE A 341 13.13 3.07 -20.34
CA ILE A 341 13.02 1.60 -20.21
C ILE A 341 14.33 0.92 -20.64
N GLY A 342 14.98 1.40 -21.71
CA GLY A 342 16.32 0.95 -22.09
C GLY A 342 17.37 1.20 -20.99
N GLU A 343 17.36 2.39 -20.39
CA GLU A 343 18.22 2.74 -19.24
C GLU A 343 17.93 1.84 -18.02
N LEU A 344 16.67 1.46 -17.81
CA LEU A 344 16.26 0.53 -16.76
C LEU A 344 16.84 -0.87 -16.97
N HIS A 345 16.90 -1.37 -18.22
CA HIS A 345 17.61 -2.63 -18.53
C HIS A 345 19.10 -2.51 -18.20
N LEU A 346 19.76 -1.45 -18.67
CA LEU A 346 21.19 -1.21 -18.43
C LEU A 346 21.52 -1.09 -16.94
N ALA A 347 20.64 -0.47 -16.16
CA ALA A 347 20.78 -0.33 -14.71
C ALA A 347 20.84 -1.68 -13.98
N THR A 348 20.32 -2.77 -14.57
CA THR A 348 20.43 -4.12 -13.99
C THR A 348 21.76 -4.81 -14.29
N GLN A 349 22.53 -4.33 -15.27
CA GLN A 349 23.68 -5.04 -15.83
C GLN A 349 24.99 -4.67 -15.13
N LYS A 350 25.24 -3.37 -14.91
CA LYS A 350 26.48 -2.85 -14.31
C LYS A 350 26.17 -1.68 -13.40
N VAL A 351 26.97 -1.52 -12.34
CA VAL A 351 26.96 -0.32 -11.52
C VAL A 351 27.52 0.82 -12.37
N SER A 352 26.72 1.86 -12.59
CA SER A 352 27.23 3.07 -13.24
C SER A 352 28.27 3.74 -12.34
N ALA A 353 29.38 4.21 -12.92
CA ALA A 353 30.41 4.96 -12.18
C ALA A 353 29.84 6.28 -11.62
N ASP A 354 28.91 6.87 -12.35
CA ASP A 354 28.17 8.10 -12.01
C ASP A 354 26.81 7.77 -11.39
N VAL A 355 26.74 7.19 -10.18
CA VAL A 355 25.51 7.33 -9.37
C VAL A 355 25.69 8.55 -8.49
N PRO A 356 25.47 9.79 -8.99
CA PRO A 356 26.11 10.98 -8.44
C PRO A 356 25.39 11.48 -7.17
N PHE A 357 24.16 11.03 -6.95
CA PHE A 357 23.15 11.82 -6.24
C PHE A 357 22.96 11.45 -4.76
N TRP A 358 23.60 10.39 -4.26
CA TRP A 358 23.29 9.85 -2.92
C TRP A 358 24.49 9.67 -1.98
N SER A 359 25.71 9.97 -2.44
CA SER A 359 26.88 10.01 -1.58
C SER A 359 26.89 11.32 -0.79
N GLY A 360 26.18 11.36 0.35
CA GLY A 360 26.25 12.47 1.31
C GLY A 360 24.94 13.22 1.60
N ALA A 361 23.88 13.03 0.80
CA ALA A 361 22.57 13.64 1.06
C ALA A 361 21.82 12.90 2.19
N ASP A 362 21.14 13.64 3.08
CA ASP A 362 20.31 13.03 4.14
C ASP A 362 19.08 12.35 3.55
N MET A 363 19.08 11.02 3.57
CA MET A 363 18.01 10.20 3.03
C MET A 363 16.79 10.09 3.95
N ALA A 364 16.88 10.57 5.19
CA ALA A 364 15.82 10.47 6.17
C ALA A 364 14.44 10.97 5.69
N PRO A 365 14.32 12.04 4.85
CA PRO A 365 13.02 12.48 4.31
C PRO A 365 12.37 11.49 3.33
N PHE A 366 13.16 10.62 2.68
CA PHE A 366 12.64 9.59 1.78
C PHE A 366 12.19 8.32 2.51
N LEU A 367 12.59 8.15 3.77
CA LEU A 367 12.30 6.99 4.60
C LEU A 367 11.05 7.18 5.47
N SER A 368 10.33 6.09 5.74
CA SER A 368 9.22 6.11 6.69
C SER A 368 9.75 6.21 8.13
N GLN A 369 9.62 7.36 8.78
CA GLN A 369 9.99 7.47 10.19
C GLN A 369 8.82 7.00 11.06
N GLN A 370 9.06 5.97 11.86
CA GLN A 370 8.08 5.48 12.82
C GLN A 370 8.66 5.69 14.21
N LYS A 371 8.05 6.62 14.95
CA LYS A 371 8.43 6.94 16.32
C LYS A 371 7.47 6.22 17.27
N TYR A 372 8.03 5.43 18.18
CA TYR A 372 7.28 4.72 19.21
C TYR A 372 7.36 5.54 20.50
N GLU A 373 6.50 6.54 20.62
CA GLU A 373 6.47 7.44 21.77
C GLU A 373 5.19 7.22 22.57
N LEU A 374 5.33 7.02 23.89
CA LEU A 374 4.18 6.86 24.80
C LEU A 374 3.26 8.09 24.78
N LYS A 375 3.85 9.28 24.56
CA LYS A 375 3.11 10.54 24.40
C LYS A 375 2.11 10.47 23.25
N THR A 376 2.41 9.75 22.17
CA THR A 376 1.48 9.57 21.04
C THR A 376 0.26 8.73 21.44
N LEU A 377 0.46 7.70 22.27
CA LEU A 377 -0.64 6.88 22.79
C LEU A 377 -1.52 7.71 23.72
N LEU A 378 -0.91 8.45 24.66
CA LEU A 378 -1.62 9.33 25.59
C LEU A 378 -2.38 10.45 24.86
N ALA A 379 -1.81 11.06 23.82
CA ALA A 379 -2.47 12.09 23.03
C ALA A 379 -3.74 11.58 22.31
N ASN A 380 -3.80 10.27 22.04
CA ASN A 380 -4.92 9.61 21.40
C ASN A 380 -5.97 9.07 22.39
N LEU A 381 -5.79 9.21 23.70
CA LEU A 381 -6.82 8.86 24.71
C LEU A 381 -7.94 9.92 24.76
N ARG A 382 -8.66 10.06 23.65
CA ARG A 382 -9.79 10.99 23.50
C ARG A 382 -10.85 10.37 22.61
N LEU A 383 -12.13 10.63 22.88
CA LEU A 383 -13.25 10.10 22.08
C LEU A 383 -13.25 10.60 20.62
N ASP A 384 -12.56 11.71 20.34
CA ASP A 384 -12.35 12.22 18.99
C ASP A 384 -11.32 11.40 18.20
N SER A 385 -10.46 10.62 18.87
CA SER A 385 -9.45 9.81 18.19
C SER A 385 -10.11 8.58 17.56
N PRO A 386 -9.93 8.36 16.24
CA PRO A 386 -10.41 7.15 15.58
C PRO A 386 -9.83 5.87 16.19
N VAL A 387 -8.60 5.92 16.73
CA VAL A 387 -7.96 4.74 17.31
C VAL A 387 -8.54 4.39 18.68
N PHE A 388 -8.86 5.40 19.51
CA PHE A 388 -9.52 5.17 20.79
C PHE A 388 -10.93 4.59 20.61
N ARG A 389 -11.72 5.16 19.69
CA ARG A 389 -13.04 4.63 19.33
C ARG A 389 -12.94 3.18 18.85
N PHE A 390 -11.93 2.88 18.03
CA PHE A 390 -11.66 1.52 17.59
C PHE A 390 -11.32 0.58 18.75
N ALA A 391 -10.42 0.97 19.66
CA ALA A 391 -10.04 0.16 20.80
C ALA A 391 -11.23 -0.12 21.72
N LEU A 392 -12.04 0.90 22.01
CA LEU A 392 -13.26 0.76 22.81
C LEU A 392 -14.27 -0.19 22.14
N ARG A 393 -14.48 -0.03 20.82
CA ARG A 393 -15.32 -0.93 20.02
C ARG A 393 -14.86 -2.38 20.11
N VAL A 394 -13.57 -2.65 19.96
CA VAL A 394 -13.02 -4.03 20.02
C VAL A 394 -13.23 -4.61 21.41
N SER A 395 -12.94 -3.86 22.47
CA SER A 395 -13.17 -4.30 23.86
C SER A 395 -14.64 -4.61 24.16
N MET A 396 -15.57 -3.77 23.69
CA MET A 396 -17.00 -4.04 23.84
C MET A 396 -17.43 -5.28 23.06
N ALA A 397 -16.96 -5.45 21.82
CA ALA A 397 -17.28 -6.61 21.01
C ALA A 397 -16.76 -7.92 21.62
N ILE A 398 -15.54 -7.90 22.17
CA ILE A 398 -14.95 -9.04 22.86
C ILE A 398 -15.72 -9.34 24.16
N SER A 399 -16.12 -8.31 24.91
CA SER A 399 -16.96 -8.49 26.11
C SER A 399 -18.27 -9.21 25.78
N VAL A 400 -18.94 -8.79 24.69
CA VAL A 400 -20.17 -9.45 24.21
C VAL A 400 -19.89 -10.87 23.70
N GLY A 401 -18.78 -11.08 22.99
CA GLY A 401 -18.38 -12.41 22.51
C GLY A 401 -18.11 -13.39 23.65
N LEU A 402 -17.42 -12.94 24.70
CA LEU A 402 -17.18 -13.71 25.93
C LEU A 402 -18.49 -14.02 26.66
N LEU A 403 -19.39 -13.05 26.76
CA LEU A 403 -20.70 -13.25 27.36
C LEU A 403 -21.50 -14.31 26.58
N ILE A 404 -21.63 -14.17 25.27
CA ILE A 404 -22.33 -15.17 24.42
C ILE A 404 -21.72 -16.57 24.57
N GLY A 405 -20.39 -16.66 24.59
CA GLY A 405 -19.69 -17.93 24.81
C GLY A 405 -20.09 -18.63 26.11
N HIS A 406 -20.29 -17.87 27.19
CA HIS A 406 -20.71 -18.41 28.47
C HIS A 406 -22.13 -19.02 28.47
N TRP A 407 -23.02 -18.54 27.60
CA TRP A 407 -24.41 -19.02 27.51
C TRP A 407 -24.61 -20.19 26.53
N LEU A 408 -23.58 -20.58 25.77
CA LEU A 408 -23.69 -21.66 24.79
C LEU A 408 -23.53 -23.05 25.45
N PRO A 409 -24.38 -24.03 25.09
CA PRO A 409 -24.43 -25.33 25.77
C PRO A 409 -23.26 -26.27 25.43
N TYR A 410 -22.52 -26.00 24.36
CA TYR A 410 -21.30 -26.72 24.01
C TYR A 410 -20.09 -25.95 24.54
N ALA A 411 -19.65 -26.34 25.74
CA ALA A 411 -18.60 -25.70 26.53
C ALA A 411 -17.20 -25.68 25.87
N ALA A 412 -17.02 -26.25 24.69
CA ALA A 412 -15.68 -26.56 24.20
C ALA A 412 -14.89 -25.33 23.71
N HIS A 413 -15.48 -24.26 23.14
CA HIS A 413 -14.62 -23.26 22.46
C HIS A 413 -15.12 -21.80 22.38
N SER A 414 -15.52 -21.19 23.51
CA SER A 414 -15.87 -19.75 23.56
C SER A 414 -14.79 -18.82 22.95
N TYR A 415 -13.53 -19.22 22.99
CA TYR A 415 -12.41 -18.47 22.40
C TYR A 415 -12.49 -18.36 20.87
N TRP A 416 -13.16 -19.28 20.15
CA TRP A 416 -13.26 -19.21 18.68
C TRP A 416 -14.12 -18.05 18.21
N ILE A 417 -15.18 -17.74 18.96
CA ILE A 417 -16.04 -16.58 18.71
C ILE A 417 -15.20 -15.31 18.87
N VAL A 418 -14.48 -15.19 19.99
CA VAL A 418 -13.62 -14.03 20.29
C VAL A 418 -12.51 -13.89 19.25
N LEU A 419 -11.84 -14.99 18.88
CA LEU A 419 -10.80 -14.97 17.85
C LEU A 419 -11.37 -14.52 16.51
N THR A 420 -12.58 -14.95 16.16
CA THR A 420 -13.25 -14.52 14.92
C THR A 420 -13.55 -13.01 14.95
N ILE A 421 -14.03 -12.50 16.09
CA ILE A 421 -14.28 -11.06 16.29
C ILE A 421 -12.98 -10.25 16.10
N VAL A 422 -11.89 -10.67 16.76
CA VAL A 422 -10.56 -10.06 16.67
C VAL A 422 -10.05 -10.04 15.22
N ILE A 423 -10.23 -11.14 14.49
CA ILE A 423 -9.77 -11.26 13.12
C ILE A 423 -10.55 -10.33 12.18
N ILE A 424 -11.87 -10.26 12.35
CA ILE A 424 -12.80 -9.53 11.46
C ILE A 424 -12.74 -8.02 11.71
N LEU A 425 -12.76 -7.59 12.98
CA LEU A 425 -12.76 -6.17 13.32
C LEU A 425 -11.45 -5.51 12.92
N ARG A 426 -11.56 -4.49 12.06
CA ARG A 426 -10.44 -3.65 11.63
C ARG A 426 -10.77 -2.19 11.88
N PRO A 427 -9.78 -1.27 11.91
CA PRO A 427 -10.02 0.14 12.23
C PRO A 427 -11.09 0.80 11.33
N THR A 428 -11.05 0.52 10.02
CA THR A 428 -12.03 1.07 9.06
C THR A 428 -13.16 0.08 8.76
N PHE A 429 -14.31 0.64 8.36
CA PHE A 429 -15.49 -0.14 8.00
C PHE A 429 -15.25 -1.02 6.76
N SER A 430 -14.65 -0.46 5.71
CA SER A 430 -14.32 -1.16 4.47
C SER A 430 -13.45 -2.40 4.71
N MET A 431 -12.40 -2.27 5.53
CA MET A 431 -11.55 -3.40 5.91
C MET A 431 -12.31 -4.46 6.71
N THR A 432 -13.18 -4.05 7.63
CA THR A 432 -14.00 -4.99 8.43
C THR A 432 -14.98 -5.76 7.54
N ARG A 433 -15.64 -5.06 6.61
CA ARG A 433 -16.58 -5.66 5.64
C ARG A 433 -15.88 -6.69 4.75
N GLN A 434 -14.74 -6.33 4.17
CA GLN A 434 -13.94 -7.24 3.35
C GLN A 434 -13.47 -8.45 4.17
N ARG A 435 -12.91 -8.21 5.36
CA ARG A 435 -12.39 -9.27 6.24
C ARG A 435 -13.47 -10.24 6.69
N ARG A 436 -14.67 -9.73 6.99
CA ARG A 436 -15.86 -10.54 7.30
C ARG A 436 -16.22 -11.47 6.14
N ALA A 437 -16.35 -10.92 4.93
CA ALA A 437 -16.69 -11.72 3.76
C ALA A 437 -15.64 -12.80 3.48
N ASP A 438 -14.36 -12.42 3.50
CA ASP A 438 -13.24 -13.36 3.30
C ASP A 438 -13.19 -14.44 4.38
N ARG A 439 -13.49 -14.10 5.64
CA ARG A 439 -13.49 -15.05 6.76
C ARG A 439 -14.65 -16.04 6.66
N ILE A 440 -15.88 -15.58 6.40
CA ILE A 440 -17.05 -16.46 6.25
C ILE A 440 -16.85 -17.40 5.06
N ILE A 441 -16.56 -16.85 3.88
CA ILE A 441 -16.39 -17.64 2.66
C ILE A 441 -15.21 -18.61 2.80
N GLY A 442 -14.09 -18.12 3.35
CA GLY A 442 -12.90 -18.93 3.51
C GLY A 442 -13.07 -20.07 4.53
N THR A 443 -13.77 -19.82 5.65
CA THR A 443 -14.04 -20.87 6.64
C THR A 443 -15.04 -21.89 6.10
N VAL A 444 -16.09 -21.48 5.38
CA VAL A 444 -17.02 -22.43 4.74
C VAL A 444 -16.28 -23.35 3.77
N ILE A 445 -15.49 -22.78 2.85
CA ILE A 445 -14.71 -23.57 1.89
C ILE A 445 -13.71 -24.47 2.63
N GLY A 446 -13.02 -23.94 3.65
CA GLY A 446 -12.07 -24.72 4.42
C GLY A 446 -12.70 -25.89 5.17
N CYS A 447 -13.85 -25.67 5.80
CA CYS A 447 -14.66 -26.70 6.46
C CYS A 447 -15.06 -27.82 5.48
N VAL A 448 -15.57 -27.45 4.30
CA VAL A 448 -15.97 -28.43 3.26
C VAL A 448 -14.77 -29.23 2.77
N VAL A 449 -13.66 -28.57 2.45
CA VAL A 449 -12.44 -29.24 1.98
C VAL A 449 -11.89 -30.17 3.05
N THR A 450 -11.82 -29.74 4.32
CA THR A 450 -11.35 -30.60 5.41
C THR A 450 -12.27 -31.80 5.63
N ALA A 451 -13.59 -31.63 5.57
CA ALA A 451 -14.53 -32.74 5.70
C ALA A 451 -14.33 -33.79 4.59
N ILE A 452 -14.10 -33.35 3.34
CA ILE A 452 -13.77 -34.24 2.22
C ILE A 452 -12.45 -34.96 2.48
N VAL A 453 -11.40 -34.22 2.87
CA VAL A 453 -10.07 -34.80 3.14
C VAL A 453 -10.15 -35.87 4.22
N ILE A 454 -10.77 -35.57 5.37
CA ILE A 454 -10.93 -36.52 6.48
C ILE A 454 -11.74 -37.76 6.05
N ARG A 455 -12.77 -37.57 5.20
CA ARG A 455 -13.65 -38.67 4.77
C ARG A 455 -12.98 -39.66 3.81
N PHE A 456 -12.04 -39.21 2.98
CA PHE A 456 -11.42 -40.03 1.92
C PHE A 456 -9.96 -40.38 2.21
N VAL A 457 -9.22 -39.55 2.94
CA VAL A 457 -7.79 -39.73 3.21
C VAL A 457 -7.59 -40.32 4.60
N HIS A 458 -7.22 -41.60 4.64
CA HIS A 458 -6.97 -42.32 5.90
C HIS A 458 -5.46 -42.43 6.22
N SER A 459 -4.59 -42.01 5.30
CA SER A 459 -3.14 -42.05 5.50
C SER A 459 -2.66 -40.82 6.28
N ASN A 460 -2.11 -41.05 7.48
CA ASN A 460 -1.55 -39.99 8.32
C ASN A 460 -0.45 -39.17 7.62
N ILE A 461 0.35 -39.80 6.77
CA ILE A 461 1.42 -39.11 6.01
C ILE A 461 0.81 -38.09 5.05
N VAL A 462 -0.27 -38.45 4.36
CA VAL A 462 -0.95 -37.54 3.43
C VAL A 462 -1.64 -36.41 4.19
N LEU A 463 -2.26 -36.69 5.33
CA LEU A 463 -2.85 -35.65 6.21
C LEU A 463 -1.78 -34.67 6.70
N MET A 464 -0.60 -35.16 7.10
CA MET A 464 0.54 -34.31 7.49
C MET A 464 1.06 -33.46 6.34
N ALA A 465 1.13 -34.00 5.12
CA ALA A 465 1.53 -33.24 3.94
C ALA A 465 0.53 -32.10 3.63
N ILE A 466 -0.78 -32.37 3.72
CA ILE A 466 -1.84 -31.36 3.54
C ILE A 466 -1.79 -30.31 4.66
N LEU A 467 -1.55 -30.72 5.90
CA LEU A 467 -1.36 -29.83 7.03
C LEU A 467 -0.15 -28.91 6.81
N PHE A 468 1.01 -29.47 6.43
CA PHE A 468 2.21 -28.70 6.09
C PHE A 468 1.94 -27.68 4.98
N LEU A 469 1.26 -28.08 3.91
CA LEU A 469 0.89 -27.17 2.83
C LEU A 469 -0.04 -26.04 3.30
N SER A 470 -0.94 -26.33 4.24
CA SER A 470 -1.83 -25.33 4.85
C SER A 470 -1.07 -24.34 5.75
N ILE A 471 -0.05 -24.81 6.47
CA ILE A 471 0.88 -23.97 7.25
C ILE A 471 1.68 -23.06 6.31
N VAL A 472 2.15 -23.55 5.16
CA VAL A 472 2.83 -22.72 4.15
C VAL A 472 1.87 -21.68 3.57
N ALA A 473 0.66 -22.09 3.19
CA ALA A 473 -0.31 -21.24 2.50
C ALA A 473 -0.79 -20.06 3.37
N THR A 474 -0.90 -20.24 4.68
CA THR A 474 -1.40 -19.22 5.63
C THR A 474 -0.66 -17.88 5.53
N PRO A 475 0.66 -17.79 5.83
CA PRO A 475 1.48 -16.59 5.67
C PRO A 475 1.73 -16.19 4.21
N THR A 476 1.67 -17.12 3.26
CA THR A 476 1.84 -16.78 1.83
C THR A 476 0.70 -15.90 1.31
N PHE A 477 -0.55 -16.18 1.69
CA PHE A 477 -1.69 -15.44 1.15
C PHE A 477 -2.17 -14.26 2.01
N ILE A 478 -1.60 -14.07 3.22
CA ILE A 478 -2.13 -13.11 4.20
C ILE A 478 -2.11 -11.66 3.69
N TYR A 479 -1.11 -11.31 2.88
CA TYR A 479 -0.94 -9.99 2.26
C TYR A 479 -1.42 -9.91 0.81
N LEU A 480 -1.86 -11.03 0.22
CA LEU A 480 -2.32 -11.11 -1.16
C LEU A 480 -3.84 -11.10 -1.24
N ARG A 481 -4.46 -12.14 -0.70
CA ARG A 481 -5.91 -12.33 -0.66
C ARG A 481 -6.25 -13.12 0.59
N TYR A 482 -6.77 -12.42 1.59
CA TYR A 482 -7.03 -13.01 2.89
C TYR A 482 -8.01 -14.18 2.85
N ARG A 483 -8.92 -14.21 1.87
CA ARG A 483 -9.79 -15.38 1.63
C ARG A 483 -9.02 -16.70 1.58
N TYR A 484 -7.88 -16.75 0.89
CA TYR A 484 -7.06 -17.97 0.81
C TYR A 484 -6.37 -18.30 2.13
N THR A 485 -5.95 -17.29 2.91
CA THR A 485 -5.48 -17.49 4.28
C THR A 485 -6.58 -18.05 5.18
N ALA A 486 -7.82 -17.56 5.06
CA ALA A 486 -8.94 -18.07 5.85
C ALA A 486 -9.25 -19.56 5.53
N ILE A 487 -9.14 -19.96 4.26
CA ILE A 487 -9.22 -21.37 3.85
C ILE A 487 -8.09 -22.18 4.49
N ALA A 488 -6.84 -21.75 4.29
CA ALA A 488 -5.65 -22.45 4.79
C ALA A 488 -5.64 -22.60 6.32
N VAL A 489 -6.01 -21.55 7.05
CA VAL A 489 -6.12 -21.58 8.53
C VAL A 489 -7.23 -22.51 8.99
N SER A 490 -8.37 -22.54 8.29
CA SER A 490 -9.47 -23.44 8.64
C SER A 490 -9.07 -24.90 8.37
N LEU A 491 -8.37 -25.17 7.27
CA LEU A 491 -7.77 -26.48 6.98
C LEU A 491 -6.79 -26.90 8.07
N MET A 492 -5.82 -26.02 8.36
CA MET A 492 -4.76 -26.25 9.33
C MET A 492 -5.33 -26.62 10.70
N ILE A 493 -6.25 -25.81 11.22
CA ILE A 493 -6.81 -26.01 12.57
C ILE A 493 -7.69 -27.27 12.61
N LEU A 494 -8.57 -27.47 11.63
CA LEU A 494 -9.47 -28.63 11.65
C LEU A 494 -8.71 -29.95 11.48
N LEU A 495 -7.68 -29.98 10.62
CA LEU A 495 -6.82 -31.15 10.48
C LEU A 495 -5.98 -31.39 11.74
N GLN A 496 -5.42 -30.33 12.34
CA GLN A 496 -4.69 -30.45 13.60
C GLN A 496 -5.57 -31.03 14.71
N MET A 497 -6.80 -30.53 14.86
CA MET A 497 -7.75 -31.02 15.86
C MET A 497 -8.19 -32.47 15.58
N HIS A 498 -8.41 -32.84 14.33
CA HIS A 498 -8.72 -34.22 13.95
C HIS A 498 -7.57 -35.18 14.28
N LEU A 499 -6.31 -34.75 14.07
CA LEU A 499 -5.13 -35.57 14.37
C LEU A 499 -4.91 -35.74 15.88
N VAL A 500 -5.32 -34.76 16.71
CA VAL A 500 -5.23 -34.83 18.18
C VAL A 500 -6.40 -35.61 18.78
N ALA A 501 -7.62 -35.39 18.29
CA ALA A 501 -8.85 -36.01 18.78
C ALA A 501 -9.74 -36.47 17.60
N PRO A 502 -9.50 -37.67 17.04
CA PRO A 502 -10.21 -38.16 15.85
C PRO A 502 -11.72 -38.36 16.04
N SER A 503 -12.20 -38.44 17.28
CA SER A 503 -13.55 -38.88 17.65
C SER A 503 -14.60 -37.78 17.78
N ASN A 504 -14.30 -36.50 17.51
CA ASN A 504 -15.29 -35.42 17.57
C ASN A 504 -15.95 -35.15 16.20
N PRO A 505 -17.19 -35.63 15.94
CA PRO A 505 -17.86 -35.44 14.66
C PRO A 505 -18.37 -33.99 14.45
N ASN A 506 -18.49 -33.20 15.51
CA ASN A 506 -19.13 -31.88 15.48
C ASN A 506 -18.14 -30.74 15.23
N LEU A 507 -16.84 -31.02 15.14
CA LEU A 507 -15.77 -30.02 14.99
C LEU A 507 -16.02 -29.04 13.84
N VAL A 508 -16.52 -29.54 12.70
CA VAL A 508 -16.79 -28.71 11.52
C VAL A 508 -18.01 -27.81 11.73
N SER A 509 -19.09 -28.35 12.29
CA SER A 509 -20.32 -27.59 12.58
C SER A 509 -20.11 -26.52 13.64
N GLU A 510 -19.39 -26.85 14.72
CA GLU A 510 -19.03 -25.91 15.78
C GLU A 510 -18.24 -24.74 15.20
N ARG A 511 -17.25 -25.03 14.35
CA ARG A 511 -16.43 -23.99 13.73
C ARG A 511 -17.24 -23.03 12.84
N LEU A 512 -18.23 -23.55 12.12
CA LEU A 512 -19.13 -22.74 11.29
C LEU A 512 -20.01 -21.85 12.16
N ILE A 513 -20.62 -22.39 13.21
CA ILE A 513 -21.47 -21.65 14.15
C ILE A 513 -20.68 -20.52 14.82
N ASP A 514 -19.49 -20.83 15.37
CA ASP A 514 -18.64 -19.83 16.02
C ASP A 514 -18.25 -18.69 15.08
N THR A 515 -18.00 -19.04 13.82
CA THR A 515 -17.62 -18.06 12.79
C THR A 515 -18.80 -17.14 12.45
N LEU A 516 -20.01 -17.68 12.37
CA LEU A 516 -21.23 -16.91 12.11
C LEU A 516 -21.56 -15.98 13.28
N ILE A 517 -21.47 -16.47 14.52
CA ILE A 517 -21.69 -15.65 15.73
C ILE A 517 -20.65 -14.52 15.79
N GLY A 518 -19.36 -14.85 15.65
CA GLY A 518 -18.30 -13.85 15.66
C GLY A 518 -18.44 -12.80 14.54
N ALA A 519 -18.84 -13.23 13.34
CA ALA A 519 -19.11 -12.33 12.23
C ALA A 519 -20.35 -11.43 12.45
N PHE A 520 -21.39 -11.95 13.10
CA PHE A 520 -22.57 -11.18 13.47
C PHE A 520 -22.21 -10.10 14.49
N VAL A 521 -21.54 -10.47 15.59
CA VAL A 521 -21.08 -9.52 16.62
C VAL A 521 -20.18 -8.45 15.99
N ALA A 522 -19.18 -8.85 15.20
CA ALA A 522 -18.30 -7.90 14.52
C ALA A 522 -19.05 -6.97 13.56
N THR A 523 -20.14 -7.43 12.93
CA THR A 523 -20.98 -6.60 12.06
C THR A 523 -21.72 -5.54 12.85
N VAL A 524 -22.39 -5.92 13.94
CA VAL A 524 -23.11 -4.97 14.82
C VAL A 524 -22.14 -3.91 15.34
N PHE A 525 -21.00 -4.34 15.87
CA PHE A 525 -20.00 -3.43 16.39
C PHE A 525 -19.33 -2.57 15.30
N SER A 526 -19.34 -2.97 14.03
CA SER A 526 -18.77 -2.13 12.96
C SER A 526 -19.49 -0.77 12.79
N PHE A 527 -20.74 -0.67 13.24
CA PHE A 527 -21.52 0.58 13.29
C PHE A 527 -21.38 1.33 14.63
N VAL A 528 -21.00 0.65 15.71
CA VAL A 528 -20.79 1.24 17.04
C VAL A 528 -19.51 2.08 17.03
N LEU A 529 -19.61 3.34 17.44
CA LEU A 529 -18.50 4.30 17.46
C LEU A 529 -17.76 4.41 16.12
N ALA A 530 -18.44 4.14 15.00
CA ALA A 530 -17.84 4.18 13.67
C ALA A 530 -17.22 5.55 13.38
N ASN A 531 -16.04 5.52 12.76
CA ASN A 531 -15.36 6.69 12.21
C ASN A 531 -15.45 6.60 10.69
N TRP A 532 -16.38 7.35 10.11
CA TRP A 532 -16.63 7.34 8.67
C TRP A 532 -15.53 8.11 7.95
N GLU A 533 -15.10 7.64 6.77
CA GLU A 533 -13.99 8.24 6.04
C GLU A 533 -14.23 9.72 5.71
N TYR A 534 -15.48 10.12 5.46
CA TYR A 534 -15.83 11.52 5.14
C TYR A 534 -15.36 12.52 6.22
N GLN A 535 -15.34 12.11 7.49
CA GLN A 535 -14.94 12.96 8.62
C GLN A 535 -13.45 13.36 8.55
N SER A 536 -12.63 12.54 7.89
CA SER A 536 -11.20 12.78 7.73
C SER A 536 -10.84 13.60 6.48
N LEU A 537 -11.77 13.73 5.53
CA LEU A 537 -11.54 14.38 4.23
C LEU A 537 -11.09 15.85 4.34
N PRO A 538 -11.69 16.73 5.17
CA PRO A 538 -11.27 18.13 5.22
C PRO A 538 -9.80 18.28 5.63
N ARG A 539 -9.37 17.45 6.59
CA ARG A 539 -7.97 17.39 7.03
C ARG A 539 -7.04 16.91 5.91
N LEU A 540 -7.45 15.89 5.15
CA LEU A 540 -6.65 15.35 4.04
C LEU A 540 -6.56 16.35 2.88
N VAL A 541 -7.66 17.03 2.52
CA VAL A 541 -7.68 18.09 1.50
C VAL A 541 -6.76 19.25 1.91
N ARG A 542 -6.85 19.71 3.17
CA ARG A 542 -5.95 20.74 3.71
C ARG A 542 -4.49 20.31 3.64
N GLN A 543 -4.19 19.05 3.98
CA GLN A 543 -2.84 18.51 3.89
C GLN A 543 -2.32 18.50 2.45
N VAL A 544 -3.13 18.06 1.48
CA VAL A 544 -2.77 18.09 0.06
C VAL A 544 -2.47 19.52 -0.39
N LEU A 545 -3.31 20.50 -0.05
CA LEU A 545 -3.10 21.90 -0.42
C LEU A 545 -1.82 22.49 0.17
N ASN A 546 -1.57 22.28 1.47
CA ASN A 546 -0.35 22.73 2.13
C ASN A 546 0.91 22.17 1.45
N VAL A 547 0.93 20.87 1.20
CA VAL A 547 2.07 20.21 0.57
C VAL A 547 2.19 20.59 -0.90
N ASN A 548 1.08 20.83 -1.60
CA ASN A 548 1.08 21.32 -2.97
C ASN A 548 1.68 22.73 -3.04
N LEU A 549 1.36 23.61 -2.10
CA LEU A 549 1.98 24.95 -2.02
C LEU A 549 3.51 24.84 -1.88
N SER A 550 4.00 24.02 -0.95
CA SER A 550 5.44 23.78 -0.79
C SER A 550 6.08 23.14 -2.04
N TYR A 551 5.36 22.23 -2.69
CA TYR A 551 5.79 21.63 -3.95
C TYR A 551 5.87 22.64 -5.10
N MET A 552 4.90 23.54 -5.25
CA MET A 552 4.93 24.61 -6.25
C MET A 552 6.12 25.54 -6.00
N GLN A 553 6.37 25.95 -4.76
CA GLN A 553 7.51 26.77 -4.39
C GLN A 553 8.85 26.10 -4.77
N ALA A 554 9.05 24.84 -4.38
CA ALA A 554 10.25 24.08 -4.72
C ALA A 554 10.40 23.86 -6.24
N SER A 555 9.29 23.60 -6.94
CA SER A 555 9.26 23.39 -8.38
C SER A 555 9.64 24.65 -9.15
N PHE A 556 9.05 25.79 -8.84
CA PHE A 556 9.39 27.05 -9.51
C PHE A 556 10.79 27.56 -9.15
N ALA A 557 11.29 27.31 -7.94
CA ALA A 557 12.68 27.58 -7.59
C ALA A 557 13.65 26.78 -8.48
N LEU A 558 13.36 25.49 -8.70
CA LEU A 558 14.13 24.65 -9.61
C LEU A 558 14.04 25.12 -11.07
N LEU A 559 12.82 25.38 -11.57
CA LEU A 559 12.61 25.80 -12.97
C LEU A 559 13.27 27.16 -13.28
N GLN A 560 13.41 28.03 -12.28
CA GLN A 560 14.08 29.33 -12.40
C GLN A 560 15.61 29.26 -12.23
N GLY A 561 16.16 28.07 -11.95
CA GLY A 561 17.59 27.88 -11.70
C GLY A 561 18.09 28.48 -10.38
N LYS A 562 17.20 28.69 -9.40
CA LYS A 562 17.55 29.28 -8.08
C LYS A 562 18.12 28.26 -7.07
N GLY A 563 18.13 26.97 -7.41
CA GLY A 563 18.65 25.89 -6.57
C GLY A 563 19.92 25.27 -7.13
N PHE A 564 20.77 24.74 -6.25
CA PHE A 564 21.98 23.99 -6.62
C PHE A 564 21.69 22.55 -7.08
N ASP A 565 20.60 21.94 -6.60
CA ASP A 565 20.21 20.56 -6.92
C ASP A 565 18.69 20.35 -7.02
N ASP A 566 18.29 19.17 -7.52
CA ASP A 566 16.89 18.73 -7.62
C ASP A 566 16.31 18.18 -6.30
N PHE A 567 17.09 18.16 -5.21
CA PHE A 567 16.78 17.34 -4.04
C PHE A 567 15.53 17.84 -3.31
N ALA A 568 15.43 19.14 -3.07
CA ALA A 568 14.27 19.77 -2.45
C ALA A 568 12.98 19.53 -3.26
N TYR A 569 13.05 19.68 -4.59
CA TYR A 569 11.93 19.37 -5.49
C TYR A 569 11.49 17.91 -5.37
N ARG A 570 12.42 16.95 -5.34
CA ARG A 570 12.11 15.52 -5.23
C ARG A 570 11.46 15.17 -3.89
N ILE A 571 11.87 15.81 -2.79
CA ILE A 571 11.23 15.64 -1.47
C ILE A 571 9.79 16.12 -1.49
N GLU A 572 9.55 17.36 -1.92
CA GLU A 572 8.20 17.93 -1.91
C GLU A 572 7.28 17.22 -2.91
N ARG A 573 7.81 16.77 -4.05
CA ARG A 573 7.07 15.92 -4.99
C ARG A 573 6.63 14.62 -4.33
N LYS A 574 7.54 13.96 -3.60
CA LYS A 574 7.21 12.73 -2.85
C LYS A 574 6.10 13.03 -1.85
N ARG A 575 6.25 14.07 -1.03
CA ARG A 575 5.25 14.45 -0.03
C ARG A 575 3.88 14.70 -0.67
N LEU A 576 3.83 15.40 -1.81
CA LEU A 576 2.57 15.64 -2.51
C LEU A 576 1.95 14.34 -3.00
N MET A 577 2.73 13.46 -3.65
CA MET A 577 2.27 12.15 -4.10
C MET A 577 1.76 11.28 -2.96
N ASP A 578 2.45 11.28 -1.81
CA ASP A 578 2.04 10.53 -0.62
C ASP A 578 0.72 11.09 -0.06
N SER A 579 0.55 12.42 -0.03
CA SER A 579 -0.70 13.06 0.42
C SER A 579 -1.88 12.78 -0.51
N LEU A 580 -1.65 12.78 -1.83
CA LEU A 580 -2.67 12.41 -2.83
C LEU A 580 -3.02 10.93 -2.75
N ALA A 581 -2.05 10.04 -2.55
CA ALA A 581 -2.29 8.62 -2.33
C ALA A 581 -3.11 8.36 -1.06
N ALA A 582 -2.86 9.12 0.02
CA ALA A 582 -3.65 9.05 1.24
C ALA A 582 -5.10 9.49 1.02
N LEU A 583 -5.32 10.58 0.27
CA LEU A 583 -6.67 11.06 -0.09
C LEU A 583 -7.39 10.08 -1.02
N SER A 584 -6.72 9.58 -2.07
CA SER A 584 -7.23 8.53 -2.96
C SER A 584 -7.63 7.27 -2.20
N SER A 585 -6.78 6.82 -1.27
CA SER A 585 -7.10 5.69 -0.41
C SER A 585 -8.32 5.94 0.48
N ALA A 586 -8.49 7.16 0.99
CA ALA A 586 -9.69 7.52 1.77
C ALA A 586 -10.95 7.52 0.90
N LEU A 587 -10.88 8.08 -0.31
CA LEU A 587 -11.97 8.03 -1.30
C LEU A 587 -12.37 6.59 -1.61
N VAL A 588 -11.39 5.73 -1.93
CA VAL A 588 -11.64 4.31 -2.22
C VAL A 588 -12.28 3.59 -1.04
N ARG A 589 -11.80 3.83 0.19
CA ARG A 589 -12.41 3.23 1.39
C ARG A 589 -13.82 3.74 1.63
N MET A 590 -14.10 5.02 1.34
CA MET A 590 -15.44 5.60 1.45
C MET A 590 -16.42 4.98 0.46
N LEU A 591 -15.99 4.66 -0.77
CA LEU A 591 -16.84 3.98 -1.77
C LEU A 591 -17.31 2.58 -1.31
N ASP A 592 -16.58 1.94 -0.38
CA ASP A 592 -16.97 0.66 0.21
C ASP A 592 -17.92 0.81 1.43
N GLU A 593 -18.15 2.03 1.91
CA GLU A 593 -19.10 2.37 2.98
C GLU A 593 -20.56 2.43 2.46
N PRO A 594 -21.58 2.41 3.33
CA PRO A 594 -22.98 2.54 2.91
C PRO A 594 -23.21 3.84 2.11
N ALA A 595 -24.10 3.80 1.11
CA ALA A 595 -24.36 4.93 0.21
C ALA A 595 -24.64 6.27 0.94
N SER A 596 -25.35 6.22 2.07
CA SER A 596 -25.62 7.39 2.94
C SER A 596 -24.37 8.12 3.48
N LYS A 597 -23.20 7.49 3.44
CA LYS A 597 -21.92 8.01 3.96
C LYS A 597 -20.94 8.43 2.86
N GLN A 598 -21.26 8.13 1.60
CA GLN A 598 -20.46 8.51 0.44
C GLN A 598 -20.73 9.98 0.09
N ARG A 599 -19.88 10.89 0.59
CA ARG A 599 -20.05 12.35 0.43
C ARG A 599 -18.99 12.94 -0.52
N ALA A 600 -19.40 13.90 -1.36
CA ALA A 600 -18.51 14.66 -2.24
C ALA A 600 -17.60 13.79 -3.14
N VAL A 601 -18.04 12.60 -3.54
CA VAL A 601 -17.23 11.63 -4.31
C VAL A 601 -16.67 12.26 -5.59
N GLU A 602 -17.52 12.95 -6.35
CA GLU A 602 -17.15 13.58 -7.62
C GLU A 602 -16.13 14.72 -7.42
N ASP A 603 -16.41 15.65 -6.50
CA ASP A 603 -15.49 16.75 -6.20
C ASP A 603 -14.13 16.27 -5.69
N ILE A 604 -14.08 15.22 -4.86
CA ILE A 604 -12.81 14.64 -4.40
C ILE A 604 -12.06 14.03 -5.58
N ASN A 605 -12.76 13.32 -6.46
CA ASN A 605 -12.13 12.74 -7.65
C ASN A 605 -11.54 13.84 -8.54
N LEU A 606 -12.32 14.88 -8.85
CA LEU A 606 -11.87 16.03 -9.63
C LEU A 606 -10.70 16.77 -8.95
N PHE A 607 -10.78 17.00 -7.64
CA PHE A 607 -9.68 17.58 -6.86
C PHE A 607 -8.39 16.77 -6.97
N ILE A 608 -8.46 15.44 -6.85
CA ILE A 608 -7.31 14.55 -7.04
C ILE A 608 -6.76 14.66 -8.46
N VAL A 609 -7.64 14.66 -9.48
CA VAL A 609 -7.26 14.83 -10.89
C VAL A 609 -6.46 16.12 -11.08
N GLN A 610 -7.00 17.26 -10.60
CA GLN A 610 -6.36 18.56 -10.82
C GLN A 610 -4.97 18.63 -10.18
N ASN A 611 -4.80 18.09 -8.98
CA ASN A 611 -3.48 18.05 -8.34
C ASN A 611 -2.49 17.18 -9.12
N TYR A 612 -2.93 16.07 -9.73
CA TYR A 612 -2.08 15.28 -10.63
C TYR A 612 -1.75 16.01 -11.93
N LEU A 613 -2.70 16.77 -12.48
CA LEU A 613 -2.47 17.58 -13.67
C LEU A 613 -1.43 18.68 -13.39
N LEU A 614 -1.47 19.35 -12.23
CA LEU A 614 -0.44 20.30 -11.81
C LEU A 614 0.96 19.68 -11.83
N VAL A 615 1.12 18.49 -11.24
CA VAL A 615 2.41 17.78 -11.25
C VAL A 615 2.83 17.42 -12.69
N ALA A 616 1.88 16.99 -13.52
CA ALA A 616 2.15 16.68 -14.92
C ALA A 616 2.58 17.93 -15.72
N HIS A 617 1.97 19.09 -15.47
CA HIS A 617 2.35 20.35 -16.11
C HIS A 617 3.74 20.81 -15.68
N VAL A 618 4.08 20.72 -14.39
CA VAL A 618 5.44 21.01 -13.89
C VAL A 618 6.48 20.08 -14.52
N ALA A 619 6.20 18.76 -14.58
CA ALA A 619 7.10 17.79 -15.23
C ALA A 619 7.26 18.09 -16.72
N ALA A 620 6.18 18.49 -17.41
CA ALA A 620 6.23 18.89 -18.81
C ALA A 620 7.05 20.17 -19.02
N LEU A 621 6.87 21.20 -18.18
CA LEU A 621 7.67 22.42 -18.19
C LEU A 621 9.16 22.10 -18.01
N ARG A 622 9.49 21.29 -17.01
CA ARG A 622 10.86 20.83 -16.76
C ARG A 622 11.47 20.15 -17.98
N SER A 623 10.71 19.26 -18.64
CA SER A 623 11.14 18.58 -19.87
C SER A 623 11.34 19.54 -21.04
N ILE A 624 10.50 20.57 -21.17
CA ILE A 624 10.62 21.57 -22.25
C ILE A 624 11.85 22.45 -22.02
N LEU A 625 12.03 22.96 -20.80
CA LEU A 625 13.17 23.82 -20.44
C LEU A 625 14.50 23.06 -20.53
N GLY A 626 14.55 21.83 -20.00
CA GLY A 626 15.75 20.99 -20.07
C GLY A 626 16.18 20.65 -21.50
N ARG A 627 15.23 20.44 -22.41
CA ARG A 627 15.53 20.16 -23.84
C ARG A 627 16.16 21.33 -24.58
N HIS A 628 15.94 22.55 -24.12
CA HIS A 628 16.41 23.77 -24.77
C HIS A 628 17.37 24.55 -23.87
N ALA A 629 18.01 23.89 -22.90
CA ALA A 629 18.86 24.53 -21.90
C ALA A 629 19.96 25.41 -22.52
N SER A 630 20.49 25.04 -23.69
CA SER A 630 21.53 25.78 -24.41
C SER A 630 21.04 27.03 -25.17
N GLN A 631 19.74 27.16 -25.44
CA GLN A 631 19.16 28.26 -26.23
C GLN A 631 18.07 29.01 -25.45
N LEU A 632 18.06 28.86 -24.12
CA LEU A 632 16.97 29.36 -23.29
C LEU A 632 17.04 30.89 -23.14
N PRO A 633 16.00 31.64 -23.53
CA PRO A 633 15.94 33.07 -23.22
C PRO A 633 15.60 33.25 -21.73
N VAL A 634 16.63 33.22 -20.88
CA VAL A 634 16.52 33.11 -19.41
C VAL A 634 15.66 34.21 -18.80
N ALA A 635 15.87 35.47 -19.16
CA ALA A 635 15.15 36.60 -18.57
C ALA A 635 13.62 36.57 -18.80
N PRO A 636 13.10 36.46 -20.05
CA PRO A 636 11.65 36.42 -20.27
C PRO A 636 11.01 35.12 -19.76
N VAL A 637 11.70 33.98 -19.84
CA VAL A 637 11.21 32.72 -19.26
C VAL A 637 11.10 32.81 -17.75
N ASN A 638 12.11 33.35 -17.06
CA ASN A 638 12.07 33.53 -15.62
C ASN A 638 11.03 34.56 -15.18
N ALA A 639 10.78 35.61 -15.96
CA ALA A 639 9.72 36.57 -15.68
C ALA A 639 8.32 35.90 -15.75
N LEU A 640 8.07 35.11 -16.81
CA LEU A 640 6.81 34.38 -16.97
C LEU A 640 6.62 33.30 -15.89
N LEU A 641 7.68 32.55 -15.56
CA LEU A 641 7.67 31.58 -14.47
C LEU A 641 7.47 32.25 -13.11
N GLY A 642 8.08 33.43 -12.88
CA GLY A 642 7.91 34.20 -11.66
C GLY A 642 6.49 34.70 -11.47
N HIS A 643 5.87 35.21 -12.53
CA HIS A 643 4.47 35.62 -12.52
C HIS A 643 3.53 34.43 -12.24
N SER A 644 3.72 33.33 -12.95
CA SER A 644 2.94 32.10 -12.75
C SER A 644 3.10 31.55 -11.33
N HIS A 645 4.32 31.51 -10.81
CA HIS A 645 4.62 31.12 -9.44
C HIS A 645 3.80 31.93 -8.43
N THR A 646 3.82 33.27 -8.54
CA THR A 646 3.04 34.14 -7.64
C THR A 646 1.54 33.87 -7.75
N GLN A 647 0.99 33.78 -8.97
CA GLN A 647 -0.44 33.55 -9.17
C GLN A 647 -0.91 32.20 -8.60
N VAL A 648 -0.17 31.12 -8.87
CA VAL A 648 -0.54 29.77 -8.44
C VAL A 648 -0.43 29.64 -6.93
N CYS A 649 0.66 30.13 -6.34
CA CYS A 649 0.83 30.13 -4.89
C CYS A 649 -0.26 30.95 -4.19
N LEU A 650 -0.62 32.13 -4.72
CA LEU A 650 -1.74 32.91 -4.18
C LEU A 650 -3.08 32.17 -4.26
N THR A 651 -3.33 31.47 -5.37
CA THR A 651 -4.57 30.70 -5.60
C THR A 651 -4.69 29.53 -4.62
N LEU A 652 -3.61 28.77 -4.43
CA LEU A 652 -3.57 27.67 -3.47
C LEU A 652 -3.65 28.16 -2.01
N SER A 653 -2.98 29.28 -1.68
CA SER A 653 -3.10 29.90 -0.36
C SER A 653 -4.54 30.34 -0.06
N ARG A 654 -5.26 30.92 -1.04
CA ARG A 654 -6.68 31.26 -0.86
C ARG A 654 -7.54 30.04 -0.61
N ALA A 655 -7.32 28.94 -1.33
CA ALA A 655 -8.04 27.69 -1.07
C ALA A 655 -7.83 27.21 0.39
N LEU A 656 -6.60 27.38 0.90
CA LEU A 656 -6.28 27.08 2.30
C LEU A 656 -6.98 28.03 3.28
N ASP A 657 -7.00 29.33 3.00
CA ASP A 657 -7.65 30.32 3.85
C ASP A 657 -9.18 30.11 3.89
N GLN A 658 -9.80 29.71 2.78
CA GLN A 658 -11.21 29.35 2.70
C GLN A 658 -11.57 28.11 3.52
N LEU A 659 -10.64 27.15 3.65
CA LEU A 659 -10.78 25.99 4.53
C LEU A 659 -10.77 26.39 6.01
N ASP A 660 -10.00 27.43 6.36
CA ASP A 660 -9.82 27.88 7.74
C ASP A 660 -10.92 28.85 8.19
N ASN A 661 -11.36 29.74 7.30
CA ASN A 661 -12.44 30.69 7.56
C ASN A 661 -13.72 30.27 6.82
N LYS A 662 -14.63 29.58 7.52
CA LYS A 662 -15.96 29.11 7.04
C LYS A 662 -16.88 30.17 6.40
N ALA A 663 -16.48 31.44 6.30
CA ALA A 663 -17.36 32.56 5.95
C ALA A 663 -16.84 33.57 4.92
N ALA A 664 -15.61 33.47 4.40
CA ALA A 664 -15.09 34.47 3.47
C ALA A 664 -15.17 34.00 2.01
N ILE A 665 -16.31 34.26 1.36
CA ILE A 665 -16.35 34.39 -0.10
C ILE A 665 -15.68 35.72 -0.42
N SER A 666 -14.34 35.76 -0.45
CA SER A 666 -13.61 36.93 -0.89
C SER A 666 -13.70 37.04 -2.42
N ALA A 667 -14.08 38.22 -2.90
CA ALA A 667 -14.18 38.55 -4.31
C ALA A 667 -12.88 38.19 -5.07
N PRO A 668 -12.95 37.85 -6.38
CA PRO A 668 -11.77 37.54 -7.17
C PRO A 668 -10.79 38.74 -7.13
N LEU A 669 -9.67 38.55 -6.45
CA LEU A 669 -8.54 39.49 -6.48
C LEU A 669 -8.07 39.62 -7.93
N ALA A 670 -7.87 40.87 -8.36
CA ALA A 670 -7.34 41.17 -9.68
C ALA A 670 -6.09 40.31 -9.94
N PRO A 671 -5.99 39.62 -11.09
CA PRO A 671 -4.80 38.87 -11.42
C PRO A 671 -3.58 39.80 -11.32
N PRO A 672 -2.41 39.31 -10.89
CA PRO A 672 -1.19 40.11 -10.96
C PRO A 672 -1.07 40.69 -12.37
N ALA A 673 -0.55 41.93 -12.48
CA ALA A 673 -0.43 42.60 -13.78
C ALA A 673 0.31 41.67 -14.76
N ALA A 674 -0.33 41.37 -15.90
CA ALA A 674 0.23 40.50 -16.91
C ALA A 674 1.59 41.08 -17.34
N PRO A 675 2.66 40.28 -17.41
CA PRO A 675 3.93 40.76 -17.93
C PRO A 675 3.71 41.27 -19.37
N PRO A 676 4.41 42.33 -19.80
CA PRO A 676 4.35 42.75 -21.20
C PRO A 676 4.70 41.55 -22.08
N VAL A 677 3.79 41.23 -23.01
CA VAL A 677 3.97 40.14 -23.96
C VAL A 677 5.13 40.54 -24.87
N SER A 678 6.33 40.08 -24.53
CA SER A 678 7.45 40.14 -25.44
C SER A 678 7.29 38.96 -26.39
N ASP A 679 7.22 39.25 -27.70
CA ASP A 679 7.34 38.22 -28.73
C ASP A 679 8.77 37.69 -28.70
N VAL A 680 8.97 36.66 -27.88
CA VAL A 680 10.25 35.96 -27.81
C VAL A 680 10.31 34.99 -28.98
N ALA A 681 11.24 35.24 -29.91
CA ALA A 681 11.52 34.39 -31.06
C ALA A 681 12.23 33.08 -30.64
N TRP A 682 11.56 32.24 -29.85
CA TRP A 682 12.04 30.94 -29.42
C TRP A 682 10.95 29.87 -29.63
N SER A 683 11.31 28.77 -30.31
CA SER A 683 10.37 27.71 -30.70
C SER A 683 9.65 27.05 -29.51
N GLY A 684 10.26 27.07 -28.32
CA GLY A 684 9.65 26.57 -27.09
C GLY A 684 8.69 27.55 -26.40
N TRP A 685 8.67 28.83 -26.79
CA TRP A 685 7.92 29.88 -26.13
C TRP A 685 6.40 29.63 -26.10
N PRO A 686 5.74 29.26 -27.22
CA PRO A 686 4.30 28.99 -27.20
C PRO A 686 3.93 27.77 -26.34
N LEU A 687 4.81 26.77 -26.27
CA LEU A 687 4.60 25.57 -25.47
C LEU A 687 4.67 25.89 -23.98
N VAL A 688 5.64 26.70 -23.56
CA VAL A 688 5.76 27.17 -22.17
C VAL A 688 4.54 28.01 -21.78
N GLN A 689 4.14 28.97 -22.62
CA GLN A 689 2.94 29.79 -22.38
C GLN A 689 1.67 28.94 -22.27
N ARG A 690 1.47 27.97 -23.16
CA ARG A 690 0.31 27.06 -23.11
C ARG A 690 0.31 26.25 -21.82
N ARG A 691 1.44 25.68 -21.41
CA ARG A 691 1.53 24.85 -20.20
C ARG A 691 1.33 25.67 -18.93
N ILE A 692 1.83 26.91 -18.89
CA ILE A 692 1.58 27.84 -17.77
C ILE A 692 0.09 28.20 -17.67
N ARG A 693 -0.58 28.50 -18.79
CA ARG A 693 -2.02 28.77 -18.80
C ARG A 693 -2.84 27.59 -18.30
N LEU A 694 -2.53 26.37 -18.74
CA LEU A 694 -3.21 25.16 -18.26
C LEU A 694 -2.94 24.91 -16.78
N LEU A 695 -1.71 25.10 -16.32
CA LEU A 695 -1.34 24.98 -14.91
C LEU A 695 -2.13 25.97 -14.03
N GLN A 696 -2.27 27.22 -14.47
CA GLN A 696 -3.08 28.22 -13.76
C GLN A 696 -4.57 27.84 -13.75
N ALA A 697 -5.13 27.43 -14.89
CA ALA A 697 -6.53 27.04 -14.99
C ALA A 697 -6.88 25.81 -14.13
N ASP A 698 -5.98 24.82 -14.05
CA ASP A 698 -6.18 23.66 -13.19
C ASP A 698 -6.00 24.01 -11.70
N ALA A 699 -5.14 24.99 -11.36
CA ALA A 699 -5.06 25.55 -10.00
C ALA A 699 -6.34 26.25 -9.56
N ASP A 700 -7.03 26.97 -10.47
CA ASP A 700 -8.31 27.62 -10.17
C ASP A 700 -9.41 26.59 -9.87
N LYS A 701 -9.45 25.48 -10.63
CA LYS A 701 -10.41 24.39 -10.38
C LYS A 701 -10.20 23.72 -9.03
N ILE A 702 -8.97 23.66 -8.53
CA ILE A 702 -8.68 23.12 -7.19
C ILE A 702 -9.44 23.90 -6.11
N VAL A 703 -9.51 25.24 -6.22
CA VAL A 703 -10.24 26.10 -5.28
C VAL A 703 -11.73 25.75 -5.25
N ILE A 704 -12.33 25.58 -6.43
CA ILE A 704 -13.76 25.27 -6.60
C ILE A 704 -14.08 23.94 -5.91
N HIS A 705 -13.33 22.88 -6.24
CA HIS A 705 -13.59 21.56 -5.68
C HIS A 705 -13.24 21.48 -4.20
N SER A 706 -12.20 22.17 -3.72
CA SER A 706 -11.89 22.19 -2.28
C SER A 706 -13.01 22.84 -1.47
N ALA A 707 -13.60 23.93 -1.97
CA ALA A 707 -14.73 24.59 -1.32
C ALA A 707 -15.99 23.70 -1.32
N ALA A 708 -16.30 23.06 -2.44
CA ALA A 708 -17.43 22.14 -2.57
C ALA A 708 -17.32 20.96 -1.59
N ILE A 709 -16.13 20.34 -1.47
CA ILE A 709 -15.89 19.24 -0.53
C ILE A 709 -16.20 19.68 0.90
N VAL A 710 -15.68 20.82 1.35
CA VAL A 710 -15.90 21.30 2.73
C VAL A 710 -17.38 21.57 2.99
N HIS A 711 -18.07 22.19 2.04
CA HIS A 711 -19.49 22.49 2.16
C HIS A 711 -20.35 21.22 2.29
N ILE A 712 -20.05 20.17 1.52
CA ILE A 712 -20.81 18.90 1.53
C ILE A 712 -20.45 18.05 2.77
N VAL A 713 -19.20 18.08 3.21
CA VAL A 713 -18.66 17.19 4.24
C VAL A 713 -18.87 17.75 5.65
N SER A 714 -18.93 19.07 5.82
CA SER A 714 -19.15 19.70 7.12
C SER A 714 -20.50 19.26 7.71
N PRO A 715 -20.56 18.89 9.01
CA PRO A 715 -21.83 18.69 9.67
C PRO A 715 -22.60 20.02 9.66
N ARG A 716 -23.86 19.99 9.18
CA ARG A 716 -24.83 21.04 9.43
C ARG A 716 -25.24 21.04 10.89
#